data_AF-A0A8H3CWM4-F1
#
_entry.id   AF-A0A8H3CWM4-F1
#
_cell.length_a   1.000
_cell.length_b   1.000
_cell.length_c   1.000
_cell.angle_alpha   90.00
_cell.angle_beta   90.00
_cell.angle_gamma   90.00
#
_symmetry.space_group_name_H-M   'P 1'
#
loop_
_entity.id
_entity.type
_entity.pdbx_description
1 polymer ?
#
loop_
_entity_poly.entity_id
_entity_poly.type
_entity_poly.pdbx_seq_one_letter_code
_entity_poly.pdbx_strand_id
1 'polypeptide(L)'
;MEAELWRAGGGFKREEVNIMRNDQAEHVIGFVSEWLELDSQIEGVRYDSEIALRQELQYASYLGISNVVLPSPRRGQEVTTYARAINDCLASSAVSPYLYLSIRIPVCDIPPEDGAAAKGVNDYEDELSATWQMWNTIRMVCGATPRVSIALDLTAALPAIPGVLARWSAEHVQHLILPATTFIPNAKGYPVLPKLMQGFLRDLFKNRPNIILSKTQANIHTLGGELAYVQYVRHLEKTSPFNVARDAADGLTVESFGRGYEDYLQAPLQPLMDNLASMTYEVFEKDPVKYRQYEQAVYRALLDQPPDSTTIICVAGAGRGPIVSNCIRAVEKSGRSARIYAIEKNPSAFVTLQGRKAREWPDFVEIKFGDMRSVQLPEPVDILVSELLGSFGDNELSPECLDGAMRLLKPEGISIPASYTAYLLLGSFGDNELSPECLDGAMRLLKPEGISIPASYTAYLAPISASKLYNDPTGILRDIKGVETPYVVMLHAINVLSGSDEDKHPRCGPKIQDCWTFEHPRKIVLDPQGLPITNTHNNAACHLTFHIPYAGLMHGLAGYFEAVLYKDVGITTHPERMEQVSPNMLSWFPIFFPFKEPLYLPSNSELDVYMWRLSDAQKVWEAHEEIGLPTPNPAVHIIAVLTPFLSLYRLAVTPVVAFLSDLTLLDHLTPNPDEVDEIFDHPLEAILSPELAASLAPRPERPLSARGSAQWPYEEEYHRMKDSEWLRGSMYRMHKFRTITTPITGLTSEILIMASQIAYVRDTDYPRYPQGYATADVALGWAMEKHTADARARAEPQPPPSAESHIEGLAD
;
A
#
# COMPACT_ATOMS: atom_id res chain seq x y z
N MET A 1 -41.70 43.90 3.42
CA MET A 1 -41.67 44.48 2.06
C MET A 1 -40.24 44.70 1.59
N GLU A 2 -39.43 45.52 2.28
CA GLU A 2 -38.02 45.74 1.89
C GLU A 2 -37.19 44.45 1.84
N ALA A 3 -37.28 43.58 2.86
CA ALA A 3 -36.61 42.28 2.85
C ALA A 3 -37.06 41.37 1.68
N GLU A 4 -38.35 41.39 1.31
CA GLU A 4 -38.88 40.65 0.15
C GLU A 4 -38.34 41.21 -1.18
N LEU A 5 -38.22 42.54 -1.29
CA LEU A 5 -37.63 43.21 -2.46
C LEU A 5 -36.13 42.90 -2.60
N TRP A 6 -35.41 42.78 -1.49
CA TRP A 6 -34.02 42.33 -1.47
C TRP A 6 -33.90 40.85 -1.89
N ARG A 7 -34.69 39.95 -1.27
CA ARG A 7 -34.79 38.52 -1.62
C ARG A 7 -35.12 38.29 -3.10
N ALA A 8 -35.95 39.14 -3.68
CA ALA A 8 -36.37 39.07 -5.09
C ALA A 8 -35.27 39.42 -6.12
N GLY A 9 -34.03 39.68 -5.67
CA GLY A 9 -32.88 39.88 -6.57
C GLY A 9 -32.41 41.33 -6.70
N GLY A 10 -32.52 42.13 -5.62
CA GLY A 10 -31.81 43.41 -5.55
C GLY A 10 -30.30 43.19 -5.56
N GLY A 11 -29.61 43.67 -6.61
CA GLY A 11 -28.15 43.63 -6.67
C GLY A 11 -27.49 44.66 -5.75
N PHE A 12 -26.21 44.46 -5.44
CA PHE A 12 -25.44 45.37 -4.60
C PHE A 12 -25.45 46.82 -5.11
N LYS A 13 -25.66 47.77 -4.18
CA LYS A 13 -25.43 49.19 -4.44
C LYS A 13 -23.95 49.54 -4.34
N ARG A 14 -23.59 50.70 -4.90
CA ARG A 14 -22.20 51.20 -4.90
C ARG A 14 -21.65 51.32 -3.48
N GLU A 15 -22.44 51.81 -2.55
CA GLU A 15 -22.09 52.05 -1.15
C GLU A 15 -22.00 50.77 -0.29
N GLU A 16 -22.48 49.63 -0.82
CA GLU A 16 -22.48 48.33 -0.13
C GLU A 16 -21.22 47.50 -0.45
N VAL A 17 -20.37 47.96 -1.38
CA VAL A 17 -19.18 47.21 -1.86
C VAL A 17 -17.86 47.99 -1.74
N ASN A 18 -16.83 47.30 -1.29
CA ASN A 18 -15.47 47.84 -1.10
C ASN A 18 -14.65 47.91 -2.40
N ILE A 19 -14.90 46.99 -3.33
CA ILE A 19 -14.17 46.82 -4.60
C ILE A 19 -15.19 46.87 -5.74
N MET A 20 -14.86 47.55 -6.84
CA MET A 20 -15.78 47.72 -7.99
C MET A 20 -15.21 47.29 -9.34
N ARG A 21 -13.89 47.10 -9.42
CA ARG A 21 -13.17 46.91 -10.69
C ARG A 21 -12.18 45.75 -10.56
N ASN A 22 -11.98 45.03 -11.66
CA ASN A 22 -11.12 43.85 -11.67
C ASN A 22 -9.64 44.20 -11.40
N ASP A 23 -9.18 45.40 -11.77
CA ASP A 23 -7.82 45.89 -11.43
C ASP A 23 -7.62 46.18 -9.93
N GLN A 24 -8.72 46.31 -9.17
CA GLN A 24 -8.69 46.45 -7.71
C GLN A 24 -8.83 45.10 -7.00
N ALA A 25 -9.17 44.03 -7.72
CA ALA A 25 -9.34 42.67 -7.21
C ALA A 25 -8.07 41.81 -7.35
N GLU A 26 -7.10 42.26 -8.14
CA GLU A 26 -5.81 41.58 -8.31
C GLU A 26 -5.10 41.44 -6.94
N HIS A 27 -4.68 40.22 -6.62
CA HIS A 27 -4.07 39.84 -5.33
C HIS A 27 -4.95 40.05 -4.07
N VAL A 28 -6.26 40.22 -4.21
CA VAL A 28 -7.19 40.30 -3.06
C VAL A 28 -7.67 38.92 -2.61
N ILE A 29 -7.75 38.72 -1.30
CA ILE A 29 -8.52 37.65 -0.66
C ILE A 29 -9.82 38.28 -0.16
N GLY A 30 -10.96 37.82 -0.65
CA GLY A 30 -12.27 38.26 -0.18
C GLY A 30 -12.59 37.69 1.21
N PHE A 31 -13.31 38.45 2.03
CA PHE A 31 -13.93 37.94 3.26
C PHE A 31 -15.43 38.08 3.11
N VAL A 32 -16.17 36.98 3.28
CA VAL A 32 -17.63 36.99 3.35
C VAL A 32 -18.08 37.72 4.60
N SER A 33 -19.23 38.41 4.52
CA SER A 33 -19.75 39.17 5.64
C SER A 33 -19.90 38.32 6.92
N GLU A 34 -19.26 38.75 8.01
CA GLU A 34 -19.23 38.05 9.30
C GLU A 34 -20.62 37.84 9.96
N TRP A 35 -21.68 38.50 9.47
CA TRP A 35 -23.04 38.36 10.01
C TRP A 35 -23.78 37.10 9.55
N LEU A 36 -23.32 36.41 8.49
CA LEU A 36 -24.00 35.25 7.95
C LEU A 36 -24.07 34.08 8.96
N GLU A 37 -25.24 33.46 9.07
CA GLU A 37 -25.50 32.27 9.89
C GLU A 37 -26.16 31.16 9.03
N LEU A 38 -25.35 30.47 8.22
CA LEU A 38 -25.81 29.32 7.40
C LEU A 38 -26.27 28.14 8.28
N ASP A 39 -25.81 28.11 9.53
CA ASP A 39 -26.16 27.19 10.62
C ASP A 39 -27.16 27.81 11.61
N SER A 40 -27.95 28.81 11.19
CA SER A 40 -29.03 29.33 12.04
C SER A 40 -30.17 28.33 12.16
N GLN A 41 -30.62 28.09 13.39
CA GLN A 41 -31.86 27.34 13.66
C GLN A 41 -33.10 28.14 13.24
N ILE A 42 -32.99 29.46 13.09
CA ILE A 42 -34.06 30.32 12.57
C ILE A 42 -34.02 30.23 11.04
N GLU A 43 -35.00 29.53 10.45
CA GLU A 43 -35.10 29.28 9.01
C GLU A 43 -34.95 30.55 8.16
N GLY A 44 -35.62 31.65 8.54
CA GLY A 44 -35.53 32.92 7.82
C GLY A 44 -34.12 33.52 7.80
N VAL A 45 -33.38 33.45 8.92
CA VAL A 45 -32.00 33.96 9.02
C VAL A 45 -31.05 33.11 8.17
N ARG A 46 -31.23 31.79 8.20
CA ARG A 46 -30.49 30.85 7.35
C ARG A 46 -30.77 31.10 5.87
N TYR A 47 -32.04 31.24 5.49
CA TYR A 47 -32.45 31.51 4.11
C TYR A 47 -31.88 32.83 3.58
N ASP A 48 -31.92 33.89 4.39
CA ASP A 48 -31.30 35.18 4.05
C ASP A 48 -29.77 35.06 3.94
N SER A 49 -29.12 34.31 4.83
CA SER A 49 -27.68 34.04 4.78
C SER A 49 -27.28 33.26 3.52
N GLU A 50 -28.08 32.27 3.10
CA GLU A 50 -27.88 31.53 1.85
C GLU A 50 -28.03 32.41 0.60
N ILE A 51 -28.96 33.38 0.62
CA ILE A 51 -29.11 34.37 -0.47
C ILE A 51 -27.92 35.33 -0.50
N ALA A 52 -27.54 35.89 0.65
CA ALA A 52 -26.40 36.81 0.76
C ALA A 52 -25.10 36.15 0.33
N LEU A 53 -24.83 34.90 0.76
CA LEU A 53 -23.66 34.14 0.34
C LEU A 53 -23.59 34.00 -1.18
N ARG A 54 -24.71 33.60 -1.81
CA ARG A 54 -24.76 33.46 -3.27
C ARG A 54 -24.50 34.79 -3.98
N GLN A 55 -25.03 35.90 -3.47
CA GLN A 55 -24.77 37.24 -4.01
C GLN A 55 -23.29 37.64 -3.86
N GLU A 56 -22.69 37.48 -2.68
CA GLU A 56 -21.28 37.82 -2.43
C GLU A 56 -20.31 36.98 -3.27
N LEU A 57 -20.54 35.66 -3.38
CA LEU A 57 -19.70 34.78 -4.21
C LEU A 57 -19.86 35.03 -5.71
N GLN A 58 -21.06 35.41 -6.18
CA GLN A 58 -21.29 35.86 -7.56
C GLN A 58 -20.54 37.18 -7.84
N TYR A 59 -20.55 38.13 -6.90
CA TYR A 59 -19.86 39.40 -7.07
C TYR A 59 -18.32 39.25 -7.03
N ALA A 60 -17.80 38.40 -6.14
CA ALA A 60 -16.39 38.00 -6.13
C ALA A 60 -15.98 37.35 -7.47
N SER A 61 -16.83 36.46 -8.01
CA SER A 61 -16.63 35.82 -9.31
C SER A 61 -16.62 36.83 -10.47
N TYR A 62 -17.51 37.82 -10.46
CA TYR A 62 -17.57 38.90 -11.44
C TYR A 62 -16.30 39.76 -11.45
N LEU A 63 -15.78 40.09 -10.27
CA LEU A 63 -14.54 40.86 -10.11
C LEU A 63 -13.27 40.06 -10.44
N GLY A 64 -13.37 38.74 -10.59
CA GLY A 64 -12.21 37.86 -10.81
C GLY A 64 -11.42 37.52 -9.54
N ILE A 65 -12.01 37.71 -8.35
CA ILE A 65 -11.41 37.25 -7.09
C ILE A 65 -11.37 35.73 -7.11
N SER A 66 -10.22 35.13 -6.80
CA SER A 66 -10.02 33.66 -6.82
C SER A 66 -10.09 33.00 -5.44
N ASN A 67 -9.93 33.75 -4.36
CA ASN A 67 -9.91 33.21 -2.99
C ASN A 67 -10.85 34.00 -2.08
N VAL A 68 -11.75 33.30 -1.39
CA VAL A 68 -12.71 33.90 -0.47
C VAL A 68 -12.73 33.12 0.85
N VAL A 69 -12.62 33.84 1.97
CA VAL A 69 -12.72 33.30 3.33
C VAL A 69 -14.15 33.44 3.84
N LEU A 70 -14.74 32.32 4.29
CA LEU A 70 -16.07 32.27 4.92
C LEU A 70 -15.94 32.36 6.45
N PRO A 71 -16.92 32.98 7.16
CA PRO A 71 -16.93 33.01 8.63
C PRO A 71 -17.08 31.60 9.21
N SER A 72 -16.56 31.38 10.42
CA SER A 72 -16.69 30.09 11.11
C SER A 72 -18.16 29.70 11.32
N PRO A 73 -18.53 28.42 11.19
CA PRO A 73 -19.75 27.91 11.80
C PRO A 73 -19.79 28.32 13.28
N ARG A 74 -20.96 28.75 13.75
CA ARG A 74 -21.23 29.20 15.12
C ARG A 74 -21.80 28.08 15.98
N ARG A 75 -22.42 27.06 15.38
CA ARG A 75 -23.16 25.97 16.04
C ARG A 75 -22.74 24.61 15.46
N GLY A 76 -21.85 23.91 16.16
CA GLY A 76 -21.31 22.61 15.70
C GLY A 76 -22.38 21.54 15.39
N GLN A 77 -23.51 21.54 16.10
CA GLN A 77 -24.62 20.60 15.86
C GLN A 77 -25.30 20.77 14.48
N GLU A 78 -25.25 21.97 13.90
CA GLU A 78 -25.93 22.33 12.65
C GLU A 78 -24.93 22.43 11.47
N VAL A 79 -23.68 21.97 11.66
CA VAL A 79 -22.58 22.12 10.69
C VAL A 79 -22.89 21.49 9.32
N THR A 80 -23.67 20.42 9.27
CA THR A 80 -24.14 19.78 8.03
C THR A 80 -24.96 20.75 7.17
N THR A 81 -25.74 21.63 7.80
CA THR A 81 -26.55 22.64 7.11
C THR A 81 -25.68 23.75 6.51
N TYR A 82 -24.67 24.19 7.25
CA TYR A 82 -23.62 25.11 6.77
C TYR A 82 -22.86 24.50 5.57
N ALA A 83 -22.47 23.23 5.68
CA ALA A 83 -21.77 22.51 4.62
C ALA A 83 -22.62 22.31 3.36
N ARG A 84 -23.93 22.02 3.51
CA ARG A 84 -24.88 21.96 2.38
C ARG A 84 -24.92 23.28 1.62
N ALA A 85 -25.03 24.41 2.33
CA ALA A 85 -25.07 25.73 1.71
C ALA A 85 -23.79 26.05 0.90
N ILE A 86 -22.62 25.58 1.36
CA ILE A 86 -21.37 25.66 0.60
C ILE A 86 -21.42 24.77 -0.64
N ASN A 87 -21.83 23.51 -0.50
CA ASN A 87 -21.92 22.57 -1.62
C ASN A 87 -22.87 23.06 -2.73
N ASP A 88 -24.02 23.63 -2.35
CA ASP A 88 -24.97 24.24 -3.28
C ASP A 88 -24.37 25.45 -4.02
N CYS A 89 -23.51 26.23 -3.36
CA CYS A 89 -22.76 27.32 -4.00
C CYS A 89 -21.67 26.81 -4.94
N LEU A 90 -20.95 25.74 -4.58
CA LEU A 90 -19.91 25.12 -5.41
C LEU A 90 -20.47 24.52 -6.70
N ALA A 91 -21.67 23.94 -6.64
CA ALA A 91 -22.42 23.38 -7.76
C ALA A 91 -23.12 24.45 -8.63
N SER A 92 -23.23 25.69 -8.15
CA SER A 92 -23.90 26.77 -8.88
C SER A 92 -23.06 27.28 -10.05
N SER A 93 -23.63 27.29 -11.26
CA SER A 93 -23.01 27.88 -12.46
C SER A 93 -22.80 29.40 -12.37
N ALA A 94 -23.39 30.07 -11.38
CA ALA A 94 -23.21 31.49 -11.12
C ALA A 94 -21.94 31.80 -10.30
N VAL A 95 -21.34 30.79 -9.66
CA VAL A 95 -20.07 30.92 -8.94
C VAL A 95 -18.94 30.41 -9.84
N SER A 96 -17.87 31.17 -9.98
CA SER A 96 -16.74 30.80 -10.85
C SER A 96 -16.15 29.44 -10.44
N PRO A 97 -15.89 28.50 -11.38
CA PRO A 97 -15.24 27.23 -11.06
C PRO A 97 -13.79 27.42 -10.55
N TYR A 98 -13.20 28.60 -10.79
CA TYR A 98 -11.87 28.98 -10.31
C TYR A 98 -11.88 29.68 -8.93
N LEU A 99 -13.07 29.81 -8.31
CA LEU A 99 -13.20 30.35 -6.95
C LEU A 99 -12.95 29.24 -5.92
N TYR A 100 -11.97 29.49 -5.05
CA TYR A 100 -11.64 28.70 -3.86
C TYR A 100 -12.31 29.30 -2.62
N LEU A 101 -12.92 28.43 -1.80
CA LEU A 101 -13.65 28.76 -0.59
C LEU A 101 -12.88 28.24 0.63
N SER A 102 -12.27 29.16 1.39
CA SER A 102 -11.56 28.83 2.62
C SER A 102 -12.44 29.05 3.82
N ILE A 103 -12.66 28.02 4.63
CA ILE A 103 -13.53 28.11 5.80
C ILE A 103 -12.69 28.52 7.01
N ARG A 104 -13.08 29.59 7.69
CA ARG A 104 -12.42 30.00 8.94
C ARG A 104 -12.72 28.98 10.04
N ILE A 105 -11.73 28.24 10.50
CA ILE A 105 -11.87 27.23 11.56
C ILE A 105 -10.88 27.54 12.68
N PRO A 106 -11.30 27.66 13.95
CA PRO A 106 -10.39 27.80 15.09
C PRO A 106 -9.50 26.56 15.25
N VAL A 107 -8.22 26.75 15.57
CA VAL A 107 -7.25 25.65 15.75
C VAL A 107 -7.56 24.70 16.91
N CYS A 108 -8.34 25.17 17.88
CA CYS A 108 -8.86 24.42 19.02
C CYS A 108 -10.17 25.04 19.50
N ASP A 109 -10.90 24.28 20.31
CA ASP A 109 -12.20 24.68 20.85
C ASP A 109 -12.07 25.95 21.71
N ILE A 110 -12.88 26.97 21.41
CA ILE A 110 -12.91 28.24 22.13
C ILE A 110 -13.84 28.08 23.34
N PRO A 111 -13.38 28.34 24.59
CA PRO A 111 -14.27 28.32 25.75
C PRO A 111 -15.40 29.36 25.61
N PRO A 112 -16.64 29.05 26.05
CA PRO A 112 -17.70 30.05 26.10
C PRO A 112 -17.29 31.30 26.89
N GLU A 113 -17.71 32.49 26.46
CA GLU A 113 -17.34 33.76 27.12
C GLU A 113 -17.90 33.88 28.54
N ASP A 114 -18.94 33.12 28.88
CA ASP A 114 -19.45 32.97 30.23
C ASP A 114 -18.46 32.16 31.09
N GLY A 115 -17.79 32.84 32.03
CA GLY A 115 -16.77 32.30 32.94
C GLY A 115 -17.24 31.25 33.95
N ALA A 116 -18.23 30.44 33.62
CA ALA A 116 -18.41 29.13 34.23
C ALA A 116 -17.16 28.30 33.93
N ALA A 117 -16.35 28.04 34.97
CA ALA A 117 -15.27 27.07 34.90
C ALA A 117 -15.83 25.80 34.25
N ALA A 118 -15.13 25.29 33.23
CA ALA A 118 -15.53 24.07 32.54
C ALA A 118 -15.86 23.01 33.59
N LYS A 119 -17.14 22.61 33.67
CA LYS A 119 -17.50 21.39 34.40
C LYS A 119 -16.59 20.33 33.82
N GLY A 120 -15.83 19.65 34.70
CA GLY A 120 -14.80 18.72 34.28
C GLY A 120 -15.31 17.84 33.14
N VAL A 121 -14.51 17.73 32.08
CA VAL A 121 -14.83 16.92 30.90
C VAL A 121 -14.79 15.46 31.33
N ASN A 122 -15.90 15.04 31.94
CA ASN A 122 -16.14 13.71 32.43
C ASN A 122 -17.02 12.99 31.39
N ASP A 123 -16.44 11.95 30.81
CA ASP A 123 -17.14 10.76 30.34
C ASP A 123 -18.17 10.94 29.19
N TYR A 124 -17.76 11.60 28.10
CA TYR A 124 -18.40 11.44 26.77
C TYR A 124 -17.37 11.40 25.63
N GLU A 125 -16.89 10.19 25.35
CA GLU A 125 -16.77 9.50 24.04
C GLU A 125 -16.20 10.18 22.76
N ASP A 126 -15.99 11.50 22.69
CA ASP A 126 -15.51 12.17 21.47
C ASP A 126 -14.06 12.68 21.62
N GLU A 127 -13.11 11.90 21.09
CA GLU A 127 -11.66 12.10 21.28
C GLU A 127 -11.00 12.98 20.18
N LEU A 128 -11.81 13.42 19.22
CA LEU A 128 -11.45 14.41 18.21
C LEU A 128 -11.83 15.80 18.73
N SER A 129 -11.02 16.83 18.46
CA SER A 129 -11.41 18.20 18.82
C SER A 129 -12.59 18.63 17.96
N ALA A 130 -13.60 19.26 18.55
CA ALA A 130 -14.85 19.58 17.85
C ALA A 130 -14.61 20.54 16.67
N THR A 131 -13.60 21.40 16.73
CA THR A 131 -13.14 22.20 15.57
C THR A 131 -12.60 21.37 14.40
N TRP A 132 -11.86 20.28 14.66
CA TRP A 132 -11.43 19.37 13.58
C TRP A 132 -12.60 18.53 13.07
N GLN A 133 -13.49 18.05 13.95
CA GLN A 133 -14.72 17.37 13.53
C GLN A 133 -15.60 18.25 12.65
N MET A 134 -15.74 19.53 13.01
CA MET A 134 -16.47 20.54 12.23
C MET A 134 -15.91 20.65 10.81
N TRP A 135 -14.58 20.80 10.67
CA TRP A 135 -13.91 20.74 9.36
C TRP A 135 -14.17 19.41 8.64
N ASN A 136 -14.01 18.29 9.34
CA ASN A 136 -14.18 16.94 8.79
C ASN A 136 -15.59 16.72 8.22
N THR A 137 -16.65 17.14 8.93
CA THR A 137 -18.02 17.06 8.42
C THR A 137 -18.22 17.95 7.19
N ILE A 138 -17.65 19.16 7.16
CA ILE A 138 -17.83 20.05 6.00
C ILE A 138 -17.14 19.47 4.76
N ARG A 139 -15.90 18.99 4.85
CA ARG A 139 -15.21 18.37 3.70
C ARG A 139 -15.91 17.09 3.21
N MET A 140 -16.49 16.30 4.13
CA MET A 140 -17.22 15.09 3.73
C MET A 140 -18.53 15.44 3.00
N VAL A 141 -19.26 16.46 3.44
CA VAL A 141 -20.52 16.90 2.79
C VAL A 141 -20.28 17.63 1.46
N CYS A 142 -19.22 18.42 1.33
CA CYS A 142 -18.82 19.05 0.06
C CYS A 142 -18.16 18.07 -0.93
N GLY A 143 -17.88 16.84 -0.48
CA GLY A 143 -17.07 15.86 -1.18
C GLY A 143 -15.59 16.23 -1.28
N ALA A 144 -14.80 15.30 -1.80
CA ALA A 144 -13.38 15.44 -2.09
C ALA A 144 -13.13 16.47 -3.22
N THR A 145 -13.24 17.77 -2.91
CA THR A 145 -13.05 18.87 -3.84
C THR A 145 -11.86 19.77 -3.44
N PRO A 146 -10.90 20.05 -4.34
CA PRO A 146 -9.78 20.93 -4.04
C PRO A 146 -10.19 22.42 -3.91
N ARG A 147 -11.44 22.76 -4.24
CA ARG A 147 -12.00 24.12 -4.12
C ARG A 147 -12.34 24.51 -2.69
N VAL A 148 -12.33 23.57 -1.74
CA VAL A 148 -12.57 23.84 -0.31
C VAL A 148 -11.28 23.66 0.47
N SER A 149 -11.00 24.59 1.37
CA SER A 149 -9.77 24.63 2.17
C SER A 149 -10.03 25.25 3.55
N ILE A 150 -9.02 25.23 4.42
CA ILE A 150 -9.09 25.81 5.75
C ILE A 150 -8.38 27.17 5.77
N ALA A 151 -9.03 28.16 6.37
CA ALA A 151 -8.40 29.35 6.93
C ALA A 151 -8.26 29.17 8.45
N LEU A 152 -7.12 28.64 8.89
CA LEU A 152 -6.93 28.21 10.28
C LEU A 152 -6.74 29.44 11.17
N ASP A 153 -7.66 29.62 12.12
CA ASP A 153 -7.65 30.74 13.04
C ASP A 153 -6.82 30.43 14.28
N LEU A 154 -5.69 31.13 14.40
CA LEU A 154 -4.70 30.97 15.45
C LEU A 154 -4.86 32.02 16.56
N THR A 155 -6.02 32.69 16.65
CA THR A 155 -6.35 33.66 17.71
C THR A 155 -6.33 33.02 19.10
N ALA A 156 -6.78 31.77 19.22
CA ALA A 156 -6.78 31.01 20.46
C ALA A 156 -5.37 30.51 20.82
N ALA A 157 -5.11 30.32 22.12
CA ALA A 157 -3.86 29.72 22.57
C ALA A 157 -3.78 28.25 22.14
N LEU A 158 -2.68 27.84 21.52
CA LEU A 158 -2.51 26.46 21.05
C LEU A 158 -2.59 25.46 22.22
N PRO A 159 -3.33 24.34 22.07
CA PRO A 159 -3.32 23.26 23.04
C PRO A 159 -1.93 22.63 23.13
N ALA A 160 -1.50 22.29 24.34
CA ALA A 160 -0.23 21.59 24.58
C ALA A 160 -0.25 20.09 24.21
N ILE A 161 -1.36 19.60 23.63
CA ILE A 161 -1.56 18.20 23.23
C ILE A 161 -1.06 18.03 21.79
N PRO A 162 0.06 17.30 21.54
CA PRO A 162 0.66 17.20 20.22
C PRO A 162 -0.29 16.67 19.14
N GLY A 163 -1.08 15.63 19.46
CA GLY A 163 -2.02 15.03 18.52
C GLY A 163 -3.10 15.96 17.97
N VAL A 164 -3.52 16.97 18.74
CA VAL A 164 -4.52 17.95 18.26
C VAL A 164 -3.90 18.85 17.19
N LEU A 165 -2.64 19.26 17.36
CA LEU A 165 -1.93 20.10 16.39
C LEU A 165 -1.51 19.29 15.15
N ALA A 166 -1.01 18.07 15.34
CA ALA A 166 -0.48 17.24 14.25
C ALA A 166 -1.54 16.85 13.19
N ARG A 167 -2.83 16.78 13.57
CA ARG A 167 -3.94 16.59 12.61
C ARG A 167 -3.94 17.65 11.50
N TRP A 168 -3.70 18.93 11.85
CA TRP A 168 -3.77 20.04 10.90
C TRP A 168 -2.66 20.04 9.83
N SER A 169 -1.54 19.31 10.02
CA SER A 169 -0.49 19.23 8.98
C SER A 169 -0.84 18.30 7.82
N ALA A 170 -1.85 17.43 7.99
CA ALA A 170 -2.38 16.56 6.94
C ALA A 170 -3.53 17.20 6.14
N GLU A 171 -4.12 18.28 6.65
CA GLU A 171 -5.28 18.94 6.06
C GLU A 171 -4.90 20.04 5.06
N HIS A 172 -5.86 20.39 4.17
CA HIS A 172 -5.70 21.46 3.19
C HIS A 172 -5.81 22.86 3.81
N VAL A 173 -4.82 23.25 4.60
CA VAL A 173 -4.71 24.57 5.22
C VAL A 173 -4.12 25.58 4.24
N GLN A 174 -4.98 26.43 3.66
CA GLN A 174 -4.59 27.41 2.64
C GLN A 174 -4.27 28.79 3.24
N HIS A 175 -4.86 29.15 4.39
CA HIS A 175 -4.60 30.42 5.07
C HIS A 175 -4.36 30.19 6.57
N LEU A 176 -3.47 31.00 7.17
CA LEU A 176 -3.26 31.08 8.62
C LEU A 176 -3.58 32.49 9.10
N ILE A 177 -4.55 32.64 10.00
CA ILE A 177 -4.97 33.94 10.54
C ILE A 177 -4.24 34.18 11.87
N LEU A 178 -3.39 35.21 11.89
CA LEU A 178 -2.55 35.60 13.02
C LEU A 178 -2.82 37.06 13.43
N PRO A 179 -3.75 37.31 14.37
CA PRO A 179 -3.90 38.62 14.95
C PRO A 179 -2.65 39.04 15.75
N ALA A 180 -2.42 40.35 15.87
CA ALA A 180 -1.31 40.91 16.65
C ALA A 180 -1.30 40.47 18.14
N THR A 181 -2.43 40.01 18.69
CA THR A 181 -2.55 39.44 20.04
C THR A 181 -1.91 38.05 20.20
N THR A 182 -1.60 37.35 19.11
CA THR A 182 -0.91 36.04 19.15
C THR A 182 0.61 36.15 19.37
N PHE A 183 1.14 37.36 19.18
CA PHE A 183 2.55 37.70 19.38
C PHE A 183 2.77 38.19 20.82
N ILE A 184 3.96 37.89 21.33
CA ILE A 184 4.49 38.36 22.61
C ILE A 184 5.70 39.28 22.37
N PRO A 185 5.94 40.28 23.22
CA PRO A 185 7.13 41.12 23.11
C PRO A 185 8.38 40.34 23.52
N ASN A 186 9.45 40.45 22.72
CA ASN A 186 10.78 40.03 23.15
C ASN A 186 11.42 41.05 24.12
N ALA A 187 12.60 40.76 24.64
CA ALA A 187 13.35 41.64 25.56
C ALA A 187 13.68 43.04 24.98
N LYS A 188 13.52 43.25 23.66
CA LYS A 188 13.67 44.53 22.96
C LYS A 188 12.32 45.13 22.51
N GLY A 189 11.18 44.62 22.98
CA GLY A 189 9.85 45.14 22.64
C GLY A 189 9.31 44.83 21.24
N TYR A 190 10.01 44.01 20.44
CA TYR A 190 9.54 43.58 19.11
C TYR A 190 8.59 42.37 19.22
N PRO A 191 7.59 42.24 18.34
CA PRO A 191 6.71 41.08 18.30
C PRO A 191 7.46 39.81 17.89
N VAL A 192 7.29 38.75 18.68
CA VAL A 192 7.74 37.38 18.39
C VAL A 192 6.64 36.39 18.78
N LEU A 193 6.66 35.16 18.26
CA LEU A 193 5.64 34.16 18.60
C LEU A 193 6.11 33.24 19.75
N PRO A 194 5.21 32.70 20.60
CA PRO A 194 5.53 31.66 21.57
C PRO A 194 6.19 30.42 20.94
N LYS A 195 6.99 29.68 21.72
CA LYS A 195 7.77 28.54 21.18
C LYS A 195 6.92 27.42 20.57
N LEU A 196 5.77 27.10 21.15
CA LEU A 196 4.82 26.13 20.60
C LEU A 196 4.29 26.57 19.23
N MET A 197 3.92 27.85 19.09
CA MET A 197 3.49 28.45 17.82
C MET A 197 4.65 28.51 16.79
N GLN A 198 5.89 28.76 17.22
CA GLN A 198 7.06 28.68 16.33
C GLN A 198 7.25 27.28 15.74
N GLY A 199 7.01 26.22 16.52
CA GLY A 199 7.04 24.83 16.02
C GLY A 199 5.93 24.58 15.02
N PHE A 200 4.68 24.77 15.47
CA PHE A 200 3.49 24.52 14.66
C PHE A 200 3.48 25.25 13.31
N LEU A 201 3.91 26.52 13.27
CA LEU A 201 4.05 27.24 12.00
C LEU A 201 5.14 26.67 11.09
N ARG A 202 6.26 26.19 11.65
CA ARG A 202 7.33 25.57 10.85
C ARG A 202 6.88 24.27 10.20
N ASP A 203 6.07 23.49 10.91
CA ASP A 203 5.48 22.25 10.40
C ASP A 203 4.45 22.52 9.28
N LEU A 204 3.75 23.65 9.35
CA LEU A 204 2.78 24.09 8.34
C LEU A 204 3.39 24.85 7.15
N PHE A 205 4.55 25.51 7.30
CA PHE A 205 5.19 26.25 6.19
C PHE A 205 5.55 25.36 4.99
N LYS A 206 5.70 24.04 5.19
CA LYS A 206 5.90 23.09 4.08
C LYS A 206 4.74 23.14 3.06
N ASN A 207 3.51 23.30 3.55
CA ASN A 207 2.27 23.43 2.77
C ASN A 207 2.09 24.82 2.12
N ARG A 208 3.02 25.77 2.35
CA ARG A 208 3.04 27.15 1.81
C ARG A 208 1.72 27.95 2.00
N PRO A 209 1.12 27.99 3.19
CA PRO A 209 -0.12 28.72 3.43
C PRO A 209 0.06 30.25 3.35
N ASN A 210 -1.00 30.95 2.92
CA ASN A 210 -1.06 32.40 2.98
C ASN A 210 -1.18 32.90 4.42
N ILE A 211 -0.30 33.78 4.86
CA ILE A 211 -0.35 34.34 6.22
C ILE A 211 -1.16 35.64 6.24
N ILE A 212 -2.28 35.63 6.98
CA ILE A 212 -3.16 36.78 7.16
C ILE A 212 -2.89 37.38 8.54
N LEU A 213 -2.17 38.50 8.56
CA LEU A 213 -1.94 39.28 9.78
C LEU A 213 -3.10 40.26 10.00
N SER A 214 -3.67 40.29 11.20
CA SER A 214 -4.75 41.21 11.55
C SER A 214 -4.45 42.02 12.81
N LYS A 215 -5.11 43.18 12.97
CA LYS A 215 -4.93 44.09 14.13
C LYS A 215 -3.47 44.54 14.38
N THR A 216 -2.59 44.47 13.37
CA THR A 216 -1.17 44.90 13.40
C THR A 216 -1.00 46.35 13.86
N GLN A 217 -1.94 47.22 13.48
CA GLN A 217 -1.99 48.65 13.80
C GLN A 217 -2.56 48.96 15.20
N ALA A 218 -2.95 47.95 15.99
CA ALA A 218 -3.47 48.13 17.35
C ALA A 218 -2.40 48.52 18.39
N ASN A 219 -1.13 48.71 17.99
CA ASN A 219 -0.01 49.17 18.82
C ASN A 219 0.23 48.35 20.12
N ILE A 220 -0.04 47.04 20.07
CA ILE A 220 0.18 46.09 21.18
C ILE A 220 1.68 45.96 21.53
N HIS A 221 2.55 46.08 20.53
CA HIS A 221 4.00 45.96 20.67
C HIS A 221 4.67 47.33 20.52
N THR A 222 5.61 47.65 21.42
CA THR A 222 6.17 49.01 21.55
C THR A 222 7.21 49.37 20.49
N LEU A 223 7.79 48.39 19.80
CA LEU A 223 8.84 48.60 18.79
C LEU A 223 8.60 47.77 17.52
N GLY A 224 9.03 48.33 16.38
CA GLY A 224 9.01 47.69 15.06
C GLY A 224 7.77 47.99 14.19
N GLY A 225 6.62 48.35 14.79
CA GLY A 225 5.39 48.69 14.07
C GLY A 225 4.82 47.53 13.24
N GLU A 226 3.95 47.85 12.28
CA GLU A 226 3.24 46.86 11.45
C GLU A 226 4.18 45.94 10.65
N LEU A 227 5.28 46.47 10.11
CA LEU A 227 6.21 45.68 9.30
C LEU A 227 6.97 44.60 10.11
N ALA A 228 7.12 44.77 11.43
CA ALA A 228 7.86 43.82 12.25
C ALA A 228 7.20 42.44 12.33
N TYR A 229 5.85 42.38 12.32
CA TYR A 229 5.12 41.11 12.28
C TYR A 229 5.43 40.32 10.99
N VAL A 230 5.35 41.00 9.83
CA VAL A 230 5.69 40.41 8.51
C VAL A 230 7.16 39.96 8.46
N GLN A 231 8.08 40.82 8.93
CA GLN A 231 9.51 40.50 8.98
C GLN A 231 9.81 39.29 9.85
N TYR A 232 9.17 39.17 11.01
CA TYR A 232 9.35 38.05 11.92
C TYR A 232 8.78 36.75 11.35
N VAL A 233 7.58 36.76 10.76
CA VAL A 233 7.00 35.56 10.12
C VAL A 233 7.87 35.11 8.94
N ARG A 234 8.30 36.02 8.05
CA ARG A 234 9.24 35.70 6.96
C ARG A 234 10.57 35.16 7.46
N HIS A 235 11.05 35.62 8.62
CA HIS A 235 12.25 35.05 9.25
C HIS A 235 12.00 33.63 9.75
N LEU A 236 10.85 33.33 10.37
CA LEU A 236 10.49 31.96 10.74
C LEU A 236 10.36 31.05 9.50
N GLU A 237 9.68 31.51 8.46
CA GLU A 237 9.51 30.80 7.20
C GLU A 237 10.85 30.49 6.54
N LYS A 238 11.71 31.51 6.34
CA LYS A 238 13.04 31.33 5.73
C LYS A 238 13.99 30.46 6.56
N THR A 239 13.77 30.34 7.87
CA THR A 239 14.58 29.50 8.76
C THR A 239 13.93 28.15 9.08
N SER A 240 12.80 27.79 8.46
CA SER A 240 12.20 26.47 8.70
C SER A 240 13.11 25.39 8.08
N PRO A 241 13.33 24.24 8.77
CA PRO A 241 14.18 23.19 8.24
C PRO A 241 13.78 22.77 6.82
N PHE A 242 12.48 22.59 6.59
CA PHE A 242 11.92 22.26 5.27
C PHE A 242 12.27 23.29 4.19
N ASN A 243 12.09 24.60 4.44
CA ASN A 243 12.41 25.61 3.42
C ASN A 243 13.91 25.75 3.19
N VAL A 244 14.73 25.57 4.23
CA VAL A 244 16.20 25.57 4.11
C VAL A 244 16.68 24.38 3.28
N ALA A 245 16.13 23.18 3.51
CA ALA A 245 16.41 21.99 2.71
C ALA A 245 15.91 22.20 1.26
N ARG A 246 14.63 22.54 1.09
CA ARG A 246 14.02 22.78 -0.23
C ARG A 246 14.84 23.75 -1.06
N ASP A 247 15.28 24.88 -0.50
CA ASP A 247 16.00 25.95 -1.19
C ASP A 247 17.53 25.80 -1.12
N ALA A 248 18.04 24.61 -0.82
CA ALA A 248 19.47 24.29 -0.87
C ALA A 248 20.04 24.49 -2.29
N ALA A 249 21.13 25.26 -2.37
CA ALA A 249 21.69 25.70 -3.65
C ALA A 249 22.45 24.61 -4.43
N ASP A 250 22.78 23.49 -3.78
CA ASP A 250 23.36 22.31 -4.42
C ASP A 250 22.32 21.37 -5.03
N GLY A 251 21.04 21.51 -4.65
CA GLY A 251 19.94 20.66 -5.09
C GLY A 251 19.99 19.23 -4.54
N LEU A 252 20.82 18.96 -3.53
CA LEU A 252 21.13 17.60 -3.06
C LEU A 252 20.19 17.08 -1.95
N THR A 253 19.17 17.84 -1.56
CA THR A 253 18.15 17.42 -0.57
C THR A 253 16.93 16.81 -1.24
N VAL A 254 16.23 15.91 -0.55
CA VAL A 254 14.96 15.31 -1.03
C VAL A 254 13.92 16.39 -1.34
N GLU A 255 13.83 17.43 -0.52
CA GLU A 255 12.90 18.55 -0.68
C GLU A 255 13.21 19.45 -1.88
N SER A 256 14.48 19.55 -2.29
CA SER A 256 14.86 20.28 -3.50
C SER A 256 14.67 19.43 -4.76
N PHE A 257 14.89 18.12 -4.67
CA PHE A 257 14.75 17.20 -5.80
C PHE A 257 13.27 16.90 -6.11
N GLY A 258 12.47 16.59 -5.09
CA GLY A 258 11.05 16.25 -5.21
C GLY A 258 10.09 17.43 -5.41
N ARG A 259 10.59 18.62 -5.77
CA ARG A 259 9.75 19.79 -6.09
C ARG A 259 8.79 19.46 -7.24
N GLY A 260 7.49 19.53 -6.99
CA GLY A 260 6.42 19.17 -7.93
C GLY A 260 5.90 17.73 -7.76
N TYR A 261 6.53 16.92 -6.91
CA TYR A 261 6.09 15.55 -6.57
C TYR A 261 5.44 15.47 -5.18
N GLU A 262 5.35 16.57 -4.43
CA GLU A 262 4.75 16.62 -3.08
C GLU A 262 3.26 16.18 -3.10
N ASP A 263 2.97 15.05 -2.46
CA ASP A 263 1.66 14.37 -2.49
C ASP A 263 1.17 13.97 -3.90
N TYR A 264 2.06 13.70 -4.85
CA TYR A 264 1.71 13.20 -6.18
C TYR A 264 1.78 11.67 -6.25
N LEU A 265 0.62 11.02 -6.47
CA LEU A 265 0.51 9.56 -6.61
C LEU A 265 1.12 9.09 -7.93
N GLN A 266 2.12 8.22 -7.85
CA GLN A 266 2.72 7.56 -9.02
C GLN A 266 2.54 6.05 -8.90
N ALA A 267 2.25 5.38 -10.02
CA ALA A 267 2.41 3.94 -10.07
C ALA A 267 3.88 3.59 -9.78
N PRO A 268 4.18 2.55 -8.97
CA PRO A 268 5.52 1.99 -8.90
C PRO A 268 6.04 1.67 -10.31
N LEU A 269 7.33 1.90 -10.53
CA LEU A 269 7.96 1.54 -11.81
C LEU A 269 7.92 0.02 -11.99
N GLN A 270 7.92 -0.44 -13.24
CA GLN A 270 7.94 -1.88 -13.57
C GLN A 270 9.17 -2.27 -14.41
N PRO A 271 10.42 -2.19 -13.90
CA PRO A 271 11.64 -2.31 -14.71
C PRO A 271 11.83 -3.68 -15.37
N LEU A 272 11.13 -4.72 -14.91
CA LEU A 272 11.12 -6.02 -15.58
C LEU A 272 10.12 -6.11 -16.72
N MET A 273 8.85 -5.79 -16.44
CA MET A 273 7.78 -5.86 -17.43
C MET A 273 8.06 -4.86 -18.57
N ASP A 274 8.48 -3.65 -18.21
CA ASP A 274 8.75 -2.56 -19.14
C ASP A 274 10.25 -2.31 -19.37
N ASN A 275 10.58 -1.86 -20.58
CA ASN A 275 11.90 -1.31 -20.87
C ASN A 275 11.92 0.18 -20.53
N LEU A 276 12.50 0.53 -19.38
CA LEU A 276 12.57 1.91 -18.91
C LEU A 276 13.14 2.88 -19.96
N ALA A 277 12.57 4.08 -20.01
CA ALA A 277 13.01 5.15 -20.87
C ALA A 277 14.34 5.77 -20.38
N SER A 278 15.11 6.36 -21.30
CA SER A 278 16.41 6.97 -20.97
C SER A 278 16.31 8.08 -19.89
N MET A 279 15.20 8.83 -19.87
CA MET A 279 14.96 9.84 -18.83
C MET A 279 14.80 9.25 -17.43
N THR A 280 14.20 8.06 -17.29
CA THR A 280 14.04 7.37 -16.01
C THR A 280 15.40 7.00 -15.42
N TYR A 281 16.30 6.44 -16.23
CA TYR A 281 17.69 6.20 -15.83
C TYR A 281 18.43 7.50 -15.48
N GLU A 282 18.16 8.61 -16.15
CA GLU A 282 18.77 9.91 -15.81
C GLU A 282 18.28 10.46 -14.46
N VAL A 283 17.02 10.19 -14.08
CA VAL A 283 16.49 10.51 -12.74
C VAL A 283 17.21 9.68 -11.68
N PHE A 284 17.37 8.37 -11.89
CA PHE A 284 18.15 7.52 -10.98
C PHE A 284 19.60 7.97 -10.84
N GLU A 285 20.24 8.34 -11.96
CA GLU A 285 21.64 8.75 -12.02
C GLU A 285 21.95 10.07 -11.29
N LYS A 286 20.93 10.84 -10.92
CA LYS A 286 21.07 12.10 -10.15
C LYS A 286 21.27 11.90 -8.65
N ASP A 287 21.19 10.68 -8.13
CA ASP A 287 21.47 10.37 -6.71
C ASP A 287 22.95 10.00 -6.49
N PRO A 288 23.80 10.93 -5.99
CA PRO A 288 25.21 10.63 -5.74
C PRO A 288 25.44 9.79 -4.49
N VAL A 289 24.43 9.64 -3.61
CA VAL A 289 24.55 8.91 -2.35
C VAL A 289 24.40 7.42 -2.61
N LYS A 290 23.35 7.01 -3.34
CA LYS A 290 23.13 5.62 -3.79
C LYS A 290 24.41 5.03 -4.39
N TYR A 291 24.94 5.66 -5.43
CA TYR A 291 26.12 5.15 -6.14
C TYR A 291 27.40 5.15 -5.30
N ARG A 292 27.53 6.09 -4.35
CA ARG A 292 28.66 6.11 -3.40
C ARG A 292 28.58 4.97 -2.39
N GLN A 293 27.38 4.65 -1.89
CA GLN A 293 27.18 3.49 -1.00
C GLN A 293 27.48 2.19 -1.75
N TYR A 294 27.02 2.02 -2.99
CA TYR A 294 27.39 0.87 -3.83
C TYR A 294 28.91 0.77 -4.09
N GLU A 295 29.58 1.88 -4.43
CA GLU A 295 31.05 1.89 -4.57
C GLU A 295 31.75 1.46 -3.26
N GLN A 296 31.28 1.97 -2.12
CA GLN A 296 31.87 1.71 -0.82
C GLN A 296 31.61 0.26 -0.33
N ALA A 297 30.47 -0.32 -0.67
CA ALA A 297 30.12 -1.72 -0.41
C ALA A 297 31.03 -2.66 -1.23
N VAL A 298 31.12 -2.45 -2.55
CA VAL A 298 31.97 -3.26 -3.44
C VAL A 298 33.45 -3.11 -3.08
N TYR A 299 33.91 -1.91 -2.74
CA TYR A 299 35.28 -1.67 -2.26
C TYR A 299 35.61 -2.46 -1.00
N ARG A 300 34.70 -2.52 -0.01
CA ARG A 300 34.90 -3.31 1.21
C ARG A 300 34.91 -4.81 0.90
N ALA A 301 33.94 -5.30 0.14
CA ALA A 301 33.88 -6.70 -0.28
C ALA A 301 35.16 -7.14 -1.01
N LEU A 302 35.75 -6.29 -1.87
CA LEU A 302 37.04 -6.54 -2.52
C LEU A 302 38.24 -6.60 -1.56
N LEU A 303 38.24 -5.79 -0.49
CA LEU A 303 39.31 -5.87 0.52
C LEU A 303 39.25 -7.17 1.32
N ASP A 304 38.06 -7.71 1.56
CA ASP A 304 37.85 -8.98 2.25
C ASP A 304 38.18 -10.22 1.38
N GLN A 305 38.31 -10.07 0.06
CA GLN A 305 38.76 -11.15 -0.83
C GLN A 305 40.26 -11.44 -0.70
N PRO A 306 40.72 -12.69 -0.97
CA PRO A 306 42.13 -13.07 -0.91
C PRO A 306 43.01 -12.14 -1.78
N PRO A 307 44.15 -11.62 -1.28
CA PRO A 307 44.93 -10.61 -2.01
C PRO A 307 45.43 -11.03 -3.39
N ASP A 308 45.73 -12.31 -3.57
CA ASP A 308 46.35 -12.88 -4.77
C ASP A 308 45.34 -13.53 -5.73
N SER A 309 44.04 -13.45 -5.45
CA SER A 309 42.99 -13.96 -6.35
C SER A 309 42.47 -12.86 -7.29
N THR A 310 41.98 -13.29 -8.46
CA THR A 310 41.18 -12.42 -9.33
C THR A 310 39.71 -12.55 -8.92
N THR A 311 39.14 -11.48 -8.36
CA THR A 311 37.73 -11.44 -7.97
C THR A 311 36.82 -11.26 -9.19
N ILE A 312 35.88 -12.16 -9.38
CA ILE A 312 34.87 -12.09 -10.44
C ILE A 312 33.64 -11.38 -9.90
N ILE A 313 33.25 -10.27 -10.51
CA ILE A 313 32.09 -9.46 -10.13
C ILE A 313 31.02 -9.57 -11.22
N CYS A 314 29.76 -9.76 -10.86
CA CYS A 314 28.61 -9.60 -11.76
C CYS A 314 27.78 -8.41 -11.32
N VAL A 315 27.53 -7.46 -12.23
CA VAL A 315 26.51 -6.42 -12.07
C VAL A 315 25.27 -6.87 -12.85
N ALA A 316 24.22 -7.26 -12.13
CA ALA A 316 22.98 -7.77 -12.70
C ALA A 316 21.90 -6.68 -12.69
N GLY A 317 21.39 -6.32 -13.87
CA GLY A 317 20.57 -5.11 -14.05
C GLY A 317 21.45 -3.87 -14.19
N ALA A 318 22.39 -3.88 -15.13
CA ALA A 318 23.42 -2.84 -15.25
C ALA A 318 22.90 -1.45 -15.68
N GLY A 319 21.69 -1.35 -16.23
CA GLY A 319 21.08 -0.11 -16.71
C GLY A 319 21.95 0.59 -17.76
N ARG A 320 22.21 1.90 -17.59
CA ARG A 320 23.19 2.64 -18.40
C ARG A 320 24.63 2.57 -17.86
N GLY A 321 24.89 1.68 -16.89
CA GLY A 321 26.20 1.39 -16.33
C GLY A 321 26.73 2.27 -15.17
N PRO A 322 25.95 3.03 -14.39
CA PRO A 322 26.50 3.78 -13.26
C PRO A 322 27.12 2.84 -12.21
N ILE A 323 26.45 1.73 -11.86
CA ILE A 323 26.98 0.73 -10.92
C ILE A 323 28.22 0.03 -11.48
N VAL A 324 28.26 -0.30 -12.77
CA VAL A 324 29.48 -0.82 -13.43
C VAL A 324 30.65 0.15 -13.25
N SER A 325 30.40 1.46 -13.38
CA SER A 325 31.40 2.50 -13.16
C SER A 325 31.88 2.58 -11.71
N ASN A 326 30.97 2.36 -10.74
CA ASN A 326 31.30 2.29 -9.32
C ASN A 326 32.17 1.07 -9.02
N CYS A 327 31.84 -0.10 -9.59
CA CYS A 327 32.63 -1.31 -9.46
C CYS A 327 34.05 -1.13 -10.03
N ILE A 328 34.21 -0.48 -11.20
CA ILE A 328 35.52 -0.15 -11.77
C ILE A 328 36.33 0.71 -10.79
N ARG A 329 35.76 1.81 -10.28
CA ARG A 329 36.46 2.68 -9.31
C ARG A 329 36.79 1.95 -8.00
N ALA A 330 35.92 1.07 -7.52
CA ALA A 330 36.18 0.24 -6.34
C ALA A 330 37.34 -0.74 -6.55
N VAL A 331 37.44 -1.36 -7.73
CA VAL A 331 38.58 -2.20 -8.14
C VAL A 331 39.87 -1.38 -8.19
N GLU A 332 39.89 -0.26 -8.91
CA GLU A 332 41.05 0.64 -9.01
C GLU A 332 41.52 1.15 -7.64
N LYS A 333 40.59 1.57 -6.78
CA LYS A 333 40.85 2.08 -5.42
C LYS A 333 41.32 1.01 -4.44
N SER A 334 40.89 -0.25 -4.62
CA SER A 334 41.31 -1.38 -3.76
C SER A 334 42.64 -1.99 -4.18
N GLY A 335 43.09 -1.78 -5.42
CA GLY A 335 44.30 -2.39 -5.97
C GLY A 335 44.21 -3.91 -6.13
N ARG A 336 42.99 -4.47 -6.10
CA ARG A 336 42.73 -5.90 -6.30
C ARG A 336 42.65 -6.26 -7.78
N SER A 337 43.03 -7.49 -8.11
CA SER A 337 42.74 -8.06 -9.44
C SER A 337 41.25 -8.40 -9.50
N ALA A 338 40.55 -7.95 -10.54
CA ALA A 338 39.14 -8.28 -10.72
C ALA A 338 38.74 -8.36 -12.20
N ARG A 339 37.61 -9.02 -12.47
CA ARG A 339 36.91 -9.01 -13.76
C ARG A 339 35.43 -8.81 -13.55
N ILE A 340 34.81 -7.96 -14.35
CA ILE A 340 33.41 -7.52 -14.19
C ILE A 340 32.57 -8.00 -15.36
N TYR A 341 31.50 -8.72 -15.09
CA TYR A 341 30.39 -8.94 -16.02
C TYR A 341 29.30 -7.91 -15.76
N ALA A 342 28.77 -7.28 -16.80
CA ALA A 342 27.60 -6.40 -16.71
C ALA A 342 26.46 -7.00 -17.54
N ILE A 343 25.40 -7.45 -16.87
CA ILE A 343 24.23 -8.09 -17.46
C ILE A 343 23.07 -7.09 -17.57
N GLU A 344 22.46 -6.98 -18.75
CA GLU A 344 21.29 -6.14 -18.99
C GLU A 344 20.35 -6.76 -20.03
N LYS A 345 19.04 -6.75 -19.74
CA LYS A 345 17.97 -7.27 -20.62
C LYS A 345 17.41 -6.20 -21.57
N ASN A 346 17.43 -4.93 -21.16
CA ASN A 346 16.83 -3.82 -21.90
C ASN A 346 17.73 -3.49 -23.10
N PRO A 347 17.28 -3.75 -24.34
CA PRO A 347 18.13 -3.57 -25.52
C PRO A 347 18.56 -2.10 -25.71
N SER A 348 17.72 -1.14 -25.31
CA SER A 348 18.04 0.29 -25.38
C SER A 348 19.12 0.70 -24.39
N ALA A 349 19.06 0.17 -23.16
CA ALA A 349 20.10 0.38 -22.15
C ALA A 349 21.40 -0.33 -22.56
N PHE A 350 21.31 -1.54 -23.13
CA PHE A 350 22.47 -2.30 -23.61
C PHE A 350 23.27 -1.59 -24.71
N VAL A 351 22.61 -0.86 -25.63
CA VAL A 351 23.31 0.00 -26.61
C VAL A 351 24.15 1.09 -25.92
N THR A 352 23.67 1.62 -24.79
CA THR A 352 24.45 2.55 -23.96
C THR A 352 25.66 1.86 -23.34
N LEU A 353 25.49 0.65 -22.79
CA LEU A 353 26.59 -0.17 -22.25
C LEU A 353 27.66 -0.49 -23.31
N GLN A 354 27.26 -0.85 -24.54
CA GLN A 354 28.17 -1.04 -25.68
C GLN A 354 28.98 0.24 -25.97
N GLY A 355 28.30 1.38 -26.04
CA GLY A 355 28.94 2.68 -26.26
C GLY A 355 29.90 3.06 -25.14
N ARG A 356 29.63 2.71 -23.88
CA ARG A 356 30.55 2.94 -22.75
C ARG A 356 31.73 1.98 -22.79
N LYS A 357 31.49 0.68 -22.98
CA LYS A 357 32.56 -0.33 -23.12
C LYS A 357 33.57 0.02 -24.22
N ALA A 358 33.12 0.59 -25.34
CA ALA A 358 34.00 0.99 -26.44
C ALA A 358 34.79 2.30 -26.21
N ARG A 359 34.45 3.11 -25.20
CA ARG A 359 35.02 4.47 -25.00
C ARG A 359 35.73 4.67 -23.66
N GLU A 360 35.29 4.00 -22.60
CA GLU A 360 35.70 4.32 -21.22
C GLU A 360 36.05 3.10 -20.35
N TRP A 361 35.54 1.90 -20.61
CA TRP A 361 35.73 0.78 -19.67
C TRP A 361 36.95 -0.10 -19.99
N PRO A 362 37.79 -0.41 -18.98
CA PRO A 362 38.94 -1.31 -19.13
C PRO A 362 38.60 -2.69 -19.70
N ASP A 363 39.61 -3.39 -20.20
CA ASP A 363 39.46 -4.73 -20.80
C ASP A 363 38.90 -5.78 -19.84
N PHE A 364 39.08 -5.62 -18.52
CA PHE A 364 38.50 -6.50 -17.51
C PHE A 364 36.98 -6.35 -17.32
N VAL A 365 36.31 -5.50 -18.11
CA VAL A 365 34.84 -5.38 -18.12
C VAL A 365 34.26 -6.04 -19.37
N GLU A 366 33.33 -6.98 -19.19
CA GLU A 366 32.63 -7.70 -20.25
C GLU A 366 31.11 -7.47 -20.12
N ILE A 367 30.45 -7.10 -21.22
CA ILE A 367 29.01 -6.86 -21.25
C ILE A 367 28.27 -8.10 -21.79
N LYS A 368 27.14 -8.46 -21.18
CA LYS A 368 26.27 -9.56 -21.59
C LYS A 368 24.84 -9.06 -21.77
N PHE A 369 24.28 -9.32 -22.93
CA PHE A 369 22.86 -9.05 -23.19
C PHE A 369 22.01 -10.24 -22.77
N GLY A 370 20.93 -9.99 -22.04
CA GLY A 370 19.95 -10.99 -21.64
C GLY A 370 19.49 -10.83 -20.20
N ASP A 371 18.51 -11.64 -19.81
CA ASP A 371 18.00 -11.69 -18.44
C ASP A 371 18.97 -12.47 -17.52
N MET A 372 19.29 -11.91 -16.35
CA MET A 372 20.24 -12.47 -15.39
C MET A 372 19.93 -13.91 -14.94
N ARG A 373 18.66 -14.33 -14.92
CA ARG A 373 18.25 -15.69 -14.56
C ARG A 373 18.58 -16.71 -15.65
N SER A 374 18.63 -16.28 -16.91
CA SER A 374 18.87 -17.14 -18.08
C SER A 374 20.29 -17.05 -18.66
N VAL A 375 20.96 -15.91 -18.49
CA VAL A 375 22.32 -15.66 -18.97
C VAL A 375 23.30 -16.68 -18.38
N GLN A 376 24.13 -17.26 -19.23
CA GLN A 376 25.21 -18.15 -18.81
C GLN A 376 26.53 -17.38 -18.81
N LEU A 377 27.23 -17.38 -17.67
CA LEU A 377 28.60 -16.91 -17.54
C LEU A 377 29.56 -18.11 -17.68
N PRO A 378 30.78 -17.93 -18.22
CA PRO A 378 31.72 -19.04 -18.40
C PRO A 378 32.33 -19.55 -17.08
N GLU A 379 32.15 -18.81 -15.98
CA GLU A 379 32.55 -19.20 -14.63
C GLU A 379 31.67 -18.49 -13.58
N PRO A 380 31.53 -19.04 -12.35
CA PRO A 380 30.80 -18.41 -11.27
C PRO A 380 31.54 -17.21 -10.68
N VAL A 381 30.80 -16.29 -10.06
CA VAL A 381 31.26 -15.00 -9.55
C VAL A 381 31.46 -14.99 -8.04
N ASP A 382 32.42 -14.19 -7.57
CA ASP A 382 32.70 -13.96 -6.15
C ASP A 382 31.79 -12.88 -5.55
N ILE A 383 31.36 -11.89 -6.35
CA ILE A 383 30.50 -10.79 -5.92
C ILE A 383 29.38 -10.59 -6.95
N LEU A 384 28.13 -10.68 -6.52
CA LEU A 384 26.94 -10.28 -7.28
C LEU A 384 26.48 -8.91 -6.76
N VAL A 385 26.24 -7.97 -7.67
CA VAL A 385 25.78 -6.61 -7.39
C VAL A 385 24.51 -6.36 -8.19
N SER A 386 23.43 -5.95 -7.52
CA SER A 386 22.17 -5.55 -8.16
C SER A 386 21.60 -4.31 -7.49
N GLU A 387 20.71 -3.61 -8.20
CA GLU A 387 19.95 -2.48 -7.69
C GLU A 387 18.56 -2.58 -8.33
N LEU A 388 17.72 -3.34 -7.63
CA LEU A 388 16.39 -3.83 -8.03
C LEU A 388 15.42 -3.60 -6.86
N LEU A 389 15.63 -2.52 -6.11
CA LEU A 389 14.91 -2.24 -4.88
C LEU A 389 13.85 -1.18 -5.15
N GLY A 390 12.62 -1.46 -4.74
CA GLY A 390 11.53 -0.49 -4.78
C GLY A 390 11.44 0.35 -3.51
N SER A 391 10.47 1.27 -3.49
CA SER A 391 10.16 2.17 -2.35
C SER A 391 9.82 1.45 -1.03
N PHE A 392 9.45 0.17 -1.11
CA PHE A 392 9.14 -0.78 -0.03
C PHE A 392 10.14 -1.94 0.04
N GLY A 393 11.29 -1.83 -0.64
CA GLY A 393 12.32 -2.87 -0.67
C GLY A 393 12.09 -3.85 -1.80
N ASP A 394 11.20 -4.81 -1.62
CA ASP A 394 10.97 -5.89 -2.59
C ASP A 394 10.06 -5.55 -3.79
N ASN A 395 9.58 -4.31 -3.93
CA ASN A 395 8.56 -3.93 -4.92
C ASN A 395 9.08 -3.30 -6.24
N GLU A 396 10.23 -3.74 -6.79
CA GLU A 396 10.58 -3.52 -8.23
C GLU A 396 10.99 -4.85 -8.94
N LEU A 397 10.10 -5.40 -9.81
CA LEU A 397 9.99 -6.76 -10.37
C LEU A 397 11.33 -7.18 -10.92
N SER A 398 11.55 -8.48 -10.77
CA SER A 398 12.65 -9.13 -11.41
C SER A 398 12.41 -10.55 -12.04
N PRO A 399 11.33 -11.36 -11.82
CA PRO A 399 11.32 -12.80 -12.17
C PRO A 399 10.29 -13.33 -13.22
N GLU A 400 9.49 -12.54 -13.93
CA GLU A 400 8.53 -13.03 -14.95
C GLU A 400 9.15 -13.47 -16.29
N CYS A 401 10.40 -13.12 -16.64
CA CYS A 401 11.00 -13.52 -17.92
C CYS A 401 11.33 -15.03 -18.05
N LEU A 402 10.65 -15.95 -17.33
CA LEU A 402 10.97 -17.39 -17.35
C LEU A 402 9.82 -18.39 -17.57
N ASP A 403 8.57 -17.99 -17.78
CA ASP A 403 7.52 -18.95 -18.20
C ASP A 403 7.68 -19.44 -19.66
N GLY A 404 8.56 -18.83 -20.46
CA GLY A 404 8.68 -19.10 -21.89
C GLY A 404 9.49 -20.34 -22.33
N ALA A 405 10.11 -21.10 -21.42
CA ALA A 405 11.19 -22.03 -21.78
C ALA A 405 11.19 -23.44 -21.13
N MET A 406 10.06 -23.92 -20.60
CA MET A 406 9.87 -25.23 -19.93
C MET A 406 10.17 -26.52 -20.75
N ARG A 407 10.94 -26.48 -21.85
CA ARG A 407 11.01 -27.58 -22.84
C ARG A 407 12.37 -28.24 -23.09
N LEU A 408 13.39 -28.05 -22.23
CA LEU A 408 14.77 -28.50 -22.51
C LEU A 408 15.55 -29.18 -21.34
N LEU A 409 14.97 -30.22 -20.72
CA LEU A 409 15.68 -31.41 -20.12
C LEU A 409 16.58 -31.17 -18.86
N LYS A 410 17.06 -32.15 -18.05
CA LYS A 410 17.07 -33.65 -18.00
C LYS A 410 16.75 -34.17 -16.55
N PRO A 411 16.50 -35.49 -16.32
CA PRO A 411 15.73 -35.97 -15.15
C PRO A 411 16.43 -36.26 -13.79
N GLU A 412 17.76 -36.17 -13.66
CA GLU A 412 18.50 -37.05 -12.70
C GLU A 412 19.10 -36.40 -11.42
N GLY A 413 18.51 -35.35 -10.83
CA GLY A 413 19.12 -34.64 -9.69
C GLY A 413 18.21 -34.45 -8.45
N ILE A 414 18.68 -34.85 -7.26
CA ILE A 414 17.98 -34.64 -5.96
C ILE A 414 18.98 -34.36 -4.82
N SER A 415 18.65 -33.42 -3.92
CA SER A 415 19.17 -33.34 -2.54
C SER A 415 18.15 -32.68 -1.58
N ILE A 416 18.40 -32.71 -0.26
CA ILE A 416 17.46 -32.54 0.87
C ILE A 416 18.20 -31.78 2.01
N PRO A 417 17.57 -30.89 2.84
CA PRO A 417 16.22 -30.97 3.45
C PRO A 417 15.33 -29.70 3.40
N ALA A 418 14.08 -29.80 3.89
CA ALA A 418 13.01 -28.80 3.74
C ALA A 418 12.17 -28.49 5.01
N SER A 419 12.22 -27.21 5.46
CA SER A 419 11.17 -26.30 6.01
C SER A 419 10.18 -26.65 7.15
N TYR A 420 9.51 -25.58 7.66
CA TYR A 420 8.44 -25.51 8.68
C TYR A 420 7.40 -24.38 8.33
N THR A 421 6.33 -24.21 9.13
CA THR A 421 5.02 -23.49 8.87
C THR A 421 4.97 -21.99 9.31
N ALA A 422 3.91 -21.13 9.24
CA ALA A 422 2.43 -21.32 9.16
C ALA A 422 1.53 -20.05 8.81
N TYR A 423 0.32 -20.30 8.26
CA TYR A 423 -1.06 -19.67 8.35
C TYR A 423 -1.47 -18.16 8.14
N LEU A 424 -2.63 -18.04 7.45
CA LEU A 424 -3.75 -17.04 7.41
C LEU A 424 -3.54 -15.59 6.87
N LEU A 425 -4.62 -14.93 6.38
CA LEU A 425 -4.64 -13.87 5.35
C LEU A 425 -5.77 -12.80 5.49
N LEU A 426 -5.51 -11.54 5.11
CA LEU A 426 -6.46 -10.43 4.84
C LEU A 426 -5.94 -9.60 3.64
N GLY A 427 -6.72 -9.48 2.56
CA GLY A 427 -6.40 -8.59 1.43
C GLY A 427 -5.38 -9.14 0.43
N SER A 428 -5.77 -9.18 -0.84
CA SER A 428 -4.90 -9.59 -1.96
C SER A 428 -3.99 -8.44 -2.40
N PHE A 429 -3.04 -8.05 -1.54
CA PHE A 429 -1.93 -7.23 -2.01
C PHE A 429 -1.01 -8.10 -2.85
N GLY A 430 -1.17 -7.98 -4.16
CA GLY A 430 -0.14 -8.46 -5.06
C GLY A 430 1.14 -7.70 -4.73
N ASP A 431 2.16 -8.43 -4.28
CA ASP A 431 3.52 -8.01 -4.63
C ASP A 431 3.50 -7.85 -6.14
N ASN A 432 3.59 -6.60 -6.59
CA ASN A 432 3.55 -6.31 -8.01
C ASN A 432 4.89 -6.64 -8.65
N GLU A 433 5.94 -6.88 -7.85
CA GLU A 433 7.31 -6.47 -8.13
C GLU A 433 8.47 -7.25 -7.40
N LEU A 434 8.26 -8.51 -7.00
CA LEU A 434 9.20 -9.65 -6.84
C LEU A 434 10.76 -9.44 -7.03
N SER A 435 11.45 -8.73 -6.13
CA SER A 435 12.94 -8.67 -6.09
C SER A 435 13.69 -9.97 -5.72
N PRO A 436 13.43 -10.63 -4.57
CA PRO A 436 14.29 -11.69 -4.03
C PRO A 436 14.44 -12.89 -4.99
N GLU A 437 13.40 -13.19 -5.74
CA GLU A 437 13.31 -14.27 -6.72
C GLU A 437 14.33 -14.21 -7.87
N CYS A 438 14.79 -13.01 -8.22
CA CYS A 438 15.77 -12.86 -9.30
C CYS A 438 17.20 -12.78 -8.77
N LEU A 439 17.37 -12.31 -7.53
CA LEU A 439 18.59 -12.57 -6.79
C LEU A 439 18.77 -14.08 -6.60
N ASP A 440 17.73 -14.81 -6.16
CA ASP A 440 17.70 -16.28 -6.12
C ASP A 440 18.05 -16.90 -7.49
N GLY A 441 17.41 -16.48 -8.57
CA GLY A 441 17.70 -16.99 -9.91
C GLY A 441 19.10 -16.60 -10.45
N ALA A 442 19.70 -15.54 -9.92
CA ALA A 442 21.09 -15.14 -10.15
C ALA A 442 22.07 -15.80 -9.15
N MET A 443 21.61 -16.42 -8.06
CA MET A 443 22.47 -17.12 -7.10
C MET A 443 23.20 -18.31 -7.74
N ARG A 444 22.66 -18.92 -8.80
CA ARG A 444 23.39 -19.92 -9.61
C ARG A 444 24.66 -19.38 -10.28
N LEU A 445 24.80 -18.05 -10.38
CA LEU A 445 26.02 -17.40 -10.84
C LEU A 445 27.03 -17.26 -9.71
N LEU A 446 26.64 -17.25 -8.43
CA LEU A 446 27.54 -17.08 -7.29
C LEU A 446 28.34 -18.34 -6.97
N LYS A 447 29.57 -18.15 -6.48
CA LYS A 447 30.35 -19.20 -5.81
C LYS A 447 29.75 -19.53 -4.42
N PRO A 448 30.07 -20.69 -3.81
CA PRO A 448 29.56 -21.06 -2.49
C PRO A 448 29.83 -20.05 -1.36
N GLU A 449 30.96 -19.35 -1.42
CA GLU A 449 31.34 -18.26 -0.49
C GLU A 449 31.15 -16.86 -1.12
N GLY A 450 30.26 -16.77 -2.13
CA GLY A 450 30.01 -15.56 -2.88
C GLY A 450 29.19 -14.52 -2.11
N ILE A 451 29.44 -13.25 -2.39
CA ILE A 451 28.82 -12.10 -1.71
C ILE A 451 27.71 -11.53 -2.61
N SER A 452 26.53 -11.27 -2.05
CA SER A 452 25.51 -10.42 -2.69
C SER A 452 25.58 -9.00 -2.16
N ILE A 453 25.31 -8.02 -3.04
CA ILE A 453 25.16 -6.59 -2.73
C ILE A 453 23.90 -6.11 -3.49
N PRO A 454 22.74 -5.89 -2.83
CA PRO A 454 22.54 -5.92 -1.37
C PRO A 454 22.70 -7.33 -0.75
N ALA A 455 23.11 -7.33 0.52
CA ALA A 455 23.20 -8.50 1.37
C ALA A 455 21.88 -8.76 2.13
N SER A 456 21.11 -7.72 2.45
CA SER A 456 19.74 -7.85 2.95
C SER A 456 18.92 -6.58 2.72
N TYR A 457 17.60 -6.69 2.82
CA TYR A 457 16.69 -5.56 2.86
C TYR A 457 15.40 -5.87 3.62
N THR A 458 14.88 -4.85 4.30
CA THR A 458 13.76 -4.91 5.25
C THR A 458 12.71 -3.88 4.85
N ALA A 459 11.46 -4.31 4.71
CA ALA A 459 10.30 -3.43 4.49
C ALA A 459 9.77 -2.90 5.84
N TYR A 460 9.21 -1.69 5.85
CA TYR A 460 8.69 -1.03 7.06
C TYR A 460 7.33 -0.35 6.82
N LEU A 461 6.41 -0.42 7.78
CA LEU A 461 5.10 0.23 7.71
C LEU A 461 4.85 1.22 8.87
N ALA A 462 4.02 2.23 8.60
CA ALA A 462 3.45 3.13 9.61
C ALA A 462 2.02 3.59 9.25
N PRO A 463 1.07 3.62 10.19
CA PRO A 463 -0.28 4.13 9.94
C PRO A 463 -0.29 5.65 9.79
N ILE A 464 -0.93 6.16 8.71
CA ILE A 464 -0.96 7.60 8.42
C ILE A 464 -2.36 8.17 8.20
N SER A 465 -2.53 9.42 8.61
CA SER A 465 -3.59 10.30 8.15
C SER A 465 -3.05 11.17 7.01
N ALA A 466 -3.77 11.20 5.90
CA ALA A 466 -3.34 11.87 4.67
C ALA A 466 -4.58 12.35 3.89
N SER A 467 -5.38 13.23 4.49
CA SER A 467 -6.67 13.63 3.91
C SER A 467 -6.51 14.29 2.54
N LYS A 468 -5.44 15.06 2.31
CA LYS A 468 -5.13 15.62 0.98
C LYS A 468 -4.91 14.53 -0.09
N LEU A 469 -4.14 13.48 0.22
CA LEU A 469 -3.89 12.35 -0.70
C LEU A 469 -5.14 11.52 -0.94
N TYR A 470 -5.91 11.22 0.10
CA TYR A 470 -7.16 10.46 -0.02
C TYR A 470 -8.19 11.17 -0.91
N ASN A 471 -8.23 12.51 -0.84
CA ASN A 471 -9.12 13.35 -1.64
C ASN A 471 -8.52 13.74 -3.01
N ASP A 472 -7.58 12.96 -3.54
CA ASP A 472 -6.87 13.26 -4.79
C ASP A 472 -7.84 13.60 -5.96
N PRO A 473 -7.60 14.72 -6.69
CA PRO A 473 -8.52 15.21 -7.69
C PRO A 473 -8.54 14.41 -9.00
N THR A 474 -7.59 13.49 -9.24
CA THR A 474 -7.66 12.58 -10.39
C THR A 474 -8.74 11.51 -10.20
N GLY A 475 -9.14 11.27 -8.95
CA GLY A 475 -10.17 10.29 -8.60
C GLY A 475 -9.69 8.84 -8.65
N ILE A 476 -8.40 8.58 -8.84
CA ILE A 476 -7.82 7.22 -8.87
C ILE A 476 -8.23 6.39 -7.64
N LEU A 477 -8.16 6.98 -6.44
CA LEU A 477 -8.53 6.32 -5.18
C LEU A 477 -10.06 6.13 -4.98
N ARG A 478 -10.90 6.51 -5.96
CA ARG A 478 -12.35 6.24 -5.95
C ARG A 478 -12.72 4.94 -6.68
N ASP A 479 -11.79 4.38 -7.45
CA ASP A 479 -11.93 3.06 -8.07
C ASP A 479 -11.40 1.97 -7.11
N ILE A 480 -12.05 0.81 -7.11
CA ILE A 480 -11.63 -0.35 -6.31
C ILE A 480 -10.21 -0.76 -6.70
N LYS A 481 -9.93 -0.83 -8.01
CA LYS A 481 -8.59 -1.16 -8.50
C LYS A 481 -7.54 -0.15 -8.03
N GLY A 482 -7.89 1.14 -8.01
CA GLY A 482 -6.99 2.19 -7.53
C GLY A 482 -6.71 2.05 -6.04
N VAL A 483 -7.74 1.81 -5.22
CA VAL A 483 -7.56 1.72 -3.77
C VAL A 483 -6.96 0.38 -3.29
N GLU A 484 -6.93 -0.64 -4.15
CA GLU A 484 -6.20 -1.90 -3.94
C GLU A 484 -4.78 -1.88 -4.55
N THR A 485 -4.35 -0.74 -5.11
CA THR A 485 -3.00 -0.54 -5.70
C THR A 485 -2.13 0.33 -4.76
N PRO A 486 -0.86 -0.03 -4.53
CA PRO A 486 0.09 0.84 -3.82
C PRO A 486 0.70 1.90 -4.74
N TYR A 487 1.05 3.08 -4.20
CA TYR A 487 1.57 4.21 -4.96
C TYR A 487 2.90 4.73 -4.41
N VAL A 488 3.86 5.03 -5.28
CA VAL A 488 5.07 5.77 -4.92
C VAL A 488 4.71 7.26 -4.81
N VAL A 489 5.01 7.88 -3.68
CA VAL A 489 4.58 9.26 -3.39
C VAL A 489 5.51 9.95 -2.42
N MET A 490 5.89 11.20 -2.73
CA MET A 490 6.58 12.06 -1.76
C MET A 490 5.57 12.53 -0.71
N LEU A 491 5.39 11.72 0.34
CA LEU A 491 4.48 11.99 1.45
C LEU A 491 4.81 13.34 2.10
N HIS A 492 3.91 14.32 1.97
CA HIS A 492 4.17 15.70 2.37
C HIS A 492 3.10 16.20 3.36
N ALA A 493 1.83 16.22 2.97
CA ALA A 493 0.71 16.58 3.83
C ALA A 493 0.16 15.36 4.58
N ILE A 494 0.97 14.80 5.48
CA ILE A 494 0.61 13.64 6.31
C ILE A 494 0.78 13.90 7.81
N ASN A 495 0.17 13.02 8.61
CA ASN A 495 0.41 12.84 10.03
C ASN A 495 0.56 11.33 10.32
N VAL A 496 1.62 10.93 11.03
CA VAL A 496 1.81 9.53 11.47
C VAL A 496 1.02 9.32 12.77
N LEU A 497 0.16 8.30 12.80
CA LEU A 497 -0.82 8.09 13.87
C LEU A 497 -0.29 7.24 15.03
N SER A 498 0.77 6.48 14.80
CA SER A 498 1.45 5.65 15.81
C SER A 498 2.34 6.49 16.74
N GLY A 499 2.41 6.06 18.01
CA GLY A 499 3.23 6.67 19.05
C GLY A 499 4.62 6.04 19.20
N SER A 500 5.49 6.72 19.96
CA SER A 500 6.87 6.27 20.30
C SER A 500 7.02 5.80 21.75
N ASP A 501 5.90 5.51 22.43
CA ASP A 501 5.83 5.20 23.86
C ASP A 501 5.97 3.68 24.16
N GLU A 502 6.93 3.02 23.53
CA GLU A 502 7.18 1.58 23.63
C GLU A 502 7.29 1.09 25.09
N ASP A 503 8.00 1.83 25.94
CA ASP A 503 8.17 1.55 27.39
C ASP A 503 6.83 1.44 28.15
N LYS A 504 5.76 2.06 27.65
CA LYS A 504 4.42 2.07 28.28
C LYS A 504 3.48 1.04 27.66
N HIS A 505 3.75 0.61 26.43
CA HIS A 505 2.89 -0.27 25.64
C HIS A 505 3.68 -1.50 25.16
N PRO A 506 4.08 -2.44 26.05
CA PRO A 506 5.00 -3.54 25.74
C PRO A 506 4.44 -4.62 24.79
N ARG A 507 3.18 -4.47 24.32
CA ARG A 507 2.60 -5.29 23.25
C ARG A 507 2.68 -4.61 21.88
N CYS A 508 2.96 -3.32 21.85
CA CYS A 508 3.08 -2.55 20.62
C CYS A 508 4.56 -2.44 20.25
N GLY A 509 4.85 -2.53 18.95
CA GLY A 509 6.17 -2.20 18.42
C GLY A 509 6.40 -0.69 18.32
N PRO A 510 7.55 -0.29 17.73
CA PRO A 510 7.86 1.11 17.47
C PRO A 510 6.83 1.84 16.61
N LYS A 511 7.01 3.16 16.50
CA LYS A 511 6.17 4.05 15.65
C LYS A 511 6.16 3.62 14.19
N ILE A 512 7.29 3.15 13.67
CA ILE A 512 7.46 2.59 12.34
C ILE A 512 8.04 1.19 12.55
N GLN A 513 7.36 0.15 12.05
CA GLN A 513 7.69 -1.25 12.36
C GLN A 513 8.17 -1.99 11.12
N ASP A 514 9.14 -2.87 11.27
CA ASP A 514 9.61 -3.77 10.22
C ASP A 514 8.56 -4.85 9.93
N CYS A 515 8.39 -5.18 8.65
CA CYS A 515 7.42 -6.17 8.17
C CYS A 515 8.10 -7.52 7.95
N TRP A 516 9.10 -7.53 7.06
CA TRP A 516 9.85 -8.72 6.68
C TRP A 516 11.23 -8.32 6.17
N THR A 517 12.16 -9.27 6.21
CA THR A 517 13.53 -9.10 5.72
C THR A 517 13.90 -10.22 4.75
N PHE A 518 14.51 -9.83 3.63
CA PHE A 518 15.17 -10.73 2.69
C PHE A 518 16.68 -10.64 2.88
N GLU A 519 17.37 -11.77 2.73
CA GLU A 519 18.82 -11.89 2.90
C GLU A 519 19.39 -12.65 1.71
N HIS A 520 20.57 -12.25 1.24
CA HIS A 520 21.20 -12.73 0.03
C HIS A 520 22.71 -12.93 0.24
N PRO A 521 23.29 -14.08 -0.13
CA PRO A 521 22.65 -15.29 -0.68
C PRO A 521 21.84 -16.09 0.35
N ARG A 522 20.61 -16.49 -0.01
CA ARG A 522 19.72 -17.32 0.84
C ARG A 522 19.93 -18.82 0.60
N LYS A 523 19.94 -19.64 1.65
CA LYS A 523 19.97 -21.12 1.51
C LYS A 523 18.59 -21.67 1.17
N ILE A 524 18.25 -21.61 -0.12
CA ILE A 524 17.00 -22.13 -0.69
C ILE A 524 17.19 -23.50 -1.33
N VAL A 525 16.09 -24.25 -1.52
CA VAL A 525 16.12 -25.54 -2.20
C VAL A 525 16.09 -25.28 -3.71
N LEU A 526 17.21 -25.56 -4.37
CA LEU A 526 17.38 -25.39 -5.80
C LEU A 526 17.09 -26.69 -6.56
N ASP A 527 16.60 -26.56 -7.78
CA ASP A 527 16.52 -27.61 -8.78
C ASP A 527 17.93 -27.97 -9.34
N PRO A 528 18.06 -29.01 -10.17
CA PRO A 528 19.33 -29.37 -10.81
C PRO A 528 19.94 -28.30 -11.74
N GLN A 529 19.20 -27.24 -12.07
CA GLN A 529 19.58 -26.13 -12.92
C GLN A 529 20.05 -24.91 -12.08
N GLY A 530 19.91 -24.97 -10.75
CA GLY A 530 20.28 -23.91 -9.82
C GLY A 530 19.20 -22.85 -9.60
N LEU A 531 17.94 -23.14 -9.93
CA LEU A 531 16.79 -22.26 -9.75
C LEU A 531 15.92 -22.72 -8.56
N PRO A 532 15.17 -21.83 -7.88
CA PRO A 532 14.24 -22.23 -6.82
C PRO A 532 13.19 -23.23 -7.32
N ILE A 533 12.90 -24.29 -6.55
CA ILE A 533 11.88 -25.30 -6.93
C ILE A 533 10.45 -24.71 -6.90
N THR A 534 10.19 -23.78 -5.99
CA THR A 534 8.95 -22.99 -5.89
C THR A 534 9.32 -21.53 -5.61
N ASN A 535 8.36 -20.61 -5.67
CA ASN A 535 8.55 -19.26 -5.12
C ASN A 535 8.01 -19.08 -3.68
N THR A 536 7.42 -20.13 -3.11
CA THR A 536 6.74 -20.02 -1.82
C THR A 536 7.68 -19.72 -0.63
N HIS A 537 9.00 -19.84 -0.80
CA HIS A 537 10.01 -19.44 0.19
C HIS A 537 10.20 -17.91 0.29
N ASN A 538 9.68 -17.14 -0.67
CA ASN A 538 9.65 -15.69 -0.62
C ASN A 538 8.27 -15.14 -0.21
N ASN A 539 7.28 -16.00 0.04
CA ASN A 539 6.05 -15.56 0.70
C ASN A 539 6.37 -15.08 2.12
N ALA A 540 5.83 -13.93 2.50
CA ALA A 540 6.02 -13.34 3.82
C ALA A 540 4.66 -12.91 4.40
N ALA A 541 4.59 -12.86 5.72
CA ALA A 541 3.46 -12.34 6.47
C ALA A 541 4.00 -11.62 7.70
N CYS A 542 3.38 -10.51 8.06
CA CYS A 542 3.65 -9.84 9.33
C CYS A 542 2.35 -9.45 10.03
N HIS A 543 2.40 -9.45 11.36
CA HIS A 543 1.38 -8.88 12.23
C HIS A 543 2.07 -7.81 13.08
N LEU A 544 1.63 -6.57 12.93
CA LEU A 544 2.21 -5.38 13.54
C LEU A 544 1.15 -4.72 14.43
N THR A 545 1.44 -4.58 15.73
CA THR A 545 0.55 -3.90 16.67
C THR A 545 1.11 -2.51 16.94
N PHE A 546 0.40 -1.46 16.50
CA PHE A 546 0.78 -0.06 16.71
C PHE A 546 -0.02 0.55 17.88
N HIS A 547 0.66 1.24 18.79
CA HIS A 547 -0.02 2.09 19.78
C HIS A 547 -0.45 3.41 19.14
N ILE A 548 -1.73 3.79 19.30
CA ILE A 548 -2.30 5.04 18.81
C ILE A 548 -2.53 5.99 19.99
N PRO A 549 -1.61 6.93 20.30
CA PRO A 549 -1.71 7.79 21.48
C PRO A 549 -2.84 8.82 21.39
N TYR A 550 -3.24 9.22 20.18
CA TYR A 550 -4.25 10.25 19.94
C TYR A 550 -5.19 9.83 18.82
N ALA A 551 -6.49 10.06 19.01
CA ALA A 551 -7.49 9.69 18.02
C ALA A 551 -7.24 10.37 16.67
N GLY A 552 -7.59 9.70 15.59
CA GLY A 552 -7.38 10.22 14.24
C GLY A 552 -8.09 9.38 13.18
N LEU A 553 -8.15 9.93 11.98
CA LEU A 553 -8.70 9.25 10.82
C LEU A 553 -7.55 8.75 9.94
N MET A 554 -7.35 7.44 9.91
CA MET A 554 -6.34 6.77 9.09
C MET A 554 -6.85 6.66 7.65
N HIS A 555 -6.00 6.99 6.69
CA HIS A 555 -6.34 6.96 5.26
C HIS A 555 -5.55 5.89 4.50
N GLY A 556 -4.59 5.24 5.16
CA GLY A 556 -3.76 4.17 4.61
C GLY A 556 -2.46 3.98 5.42
N LEU A 557 -1.56 3.17 4.89
CA LEU A 557 -0.23 2.92 5.47
C LEU A 557 0.85 3.58 4.61
N ALA A 558 1.83 4.20 5.24
CA ALA A 558 3.09 4.59 4.61
C ALA A 558 4.06 3.41 4.69
N GLY A 559 4.72 3.10 3.57
CA GLY A 559 5.76 2.08 3.49
C GLY A 559 7.13 2.65 3.15
N TYR A 560 8.17 2.06 3.74
CA TYR A 560 9.58 2.43 3.60
C TYR A 560 10.45 1.17 3.51
N PHE A 561 11.75 1.32 3.27
CA PHE A 561 12.72 0.22 3.34
C PHE A 561 14.06 0.63 3.95
N GLU A 562 14.83 -0.36 4.39
CA GLU A 562 16.28 -0.28 4.62
C GLU A 562 16.96 -1.46 3.94
N ALA A 563 18.10 -1.24 3.28
CA ALA A 563 18.92 -2.31 2.70
C ALA A 563 20.34 -2.25 3.23
N VAL A 564 20.86 -3.38 3.68
CA VAL A 564 22.28 -3.57 3.97
C VAL A 564 22.96 -3.94 2.66
N LEU A 565 23.78 -3.04 2.14
CA LEU A 565 24.56 -3.30 0.94
C LEU A 565 25.71 -4.26 1.23
N TYR A 566 26.53 -3.94 2.23
CA TYR A 566 27.60 -4.83 2.70
C TYR A 566 28.07 -4.42 4.10
N LYS A 567 27.96 -5.34 5.08
CA LYS A 567 28.31 -5.12 6.50
C LYS A 567 27.60 -3.89 7.08
N ASP A 568 28.32 -2.81 7.33
CA ASP A 568 27.83 -1.53 7.88
C ASP A 568 27.52 -0.48 6.79
N VAL A 569 27.65 -0.82 5.50
CA VAL A 569 27.17 0.04 4.39
C VAL A 569 25.71 -0.29 4.10
N GLY A 570 24.82 0.71 4.17
CA GLY A 570 23.39 0.55 3.85
C GLY A 570 22.76 1.77 3.19
N ILE A 571 21.49 1.64 2.84
CA ILE A 571 20.62 2.69 2.26
C ILE A 571 19.21 2.57 2.87
N THR A 572 18.50 3.67 3.10
CA THR A 572 17.15 3.62 3.67
C THR A 572 16.27 4.81 3.31
N THR A 573 14.97 4.56 3.11
CA THR A 573 13.91 5.58 3.06
C THR A 573 13.23 5.78 4.42
N HIS A 574 13.61 5.05 5.46
CA HIS A 574 13.04 5.17 6.80
C HIS A 574 13.35 6.56 7.40
N PRO A 575 12.34 7.41 7.66
CA PRO A 575 12.56 8.84 7.90
C PRO A 575 13.41 9.14 9.13
N GLU A 576 13.29 8.31 10.19
CA GLU A 576 14.05 8.49 11.43
C GLU A 576 15.49 7.92 11.38
N ARG A 577 15.85 7.19 10.30
CA ARG A 577 17.17 6.55 10.11
C ARG A 577 17.95 7.09 8.91
N MET A 578 17.27 7.76 7.95
CA MET A 578 17.86 8.29 6.72
C MET A 578 19.11 9.14 6.96
N GLU A 579 19.09 10.07 7.92
CA GLU A 579 20.24 10.95 8.24
C GLU A 579 21.47 10.17 8.76
N GLN A 580 21.28 8.98 9.33
CA GLN A 580 22.34 8.15 9.88
C GLN A 580 22.91 7.14 8.86
N VAL A 581 22.04 6.55 8.04
CA VAL A 581 22.37 5.44 7.13
C VAL A 581 22.72 5.94 5.72
N SER A 582 21.93 6.86 5.18
CA SER A 582 22.07 7.39 3.82
C SER A 582 21.56 8.83 3.71
N PRO A 583 22.22 9.79 4.39
CA PRO A 583 21.81 11.19 4.38
C PRO A 583 21.82 11.74 2.95
N ASN A 584 20.78 12.48 2.58
CA ASN A 584 20.60 13.09 1.26
C ASN A 584 20.48 12.10 0.08
N MET A 585 19.99 10.88 0.31
CA MET A 585 19.60 9.95 -0.76
C MET A 585 18.31 10.41 -1.43
N LEU A 586 18.23 10.30 -2.76
CA LEU A 586 17.19 10.93 -3.60
C LEU A 586 16.37 9.94 -4.44
N SER A 587 16.85 8.71 -4.61
CA SER A 587 16.33 7.77 -5.63
C SER A 587 14.91 7.26 -5.37
N TRP A 588 14.44 7.28 -4.12
CA TRP A 588 13.16 6.69 -3.73
C TRP A 588 12.34 7.64 -2.86
N PHE A 589 11.07 7.79 -3.21
CA PHE A 589 10.06 8.28 -2.26
C PHE A 589 9.46 7.09 -1.48
N PRO A 590 8.75 7.33 -0.38
CA PRO A 590 7.95 6.29 0.27
C PRO A 590 6.87 5.71 -0.66
N ILE A 591 6.33 4.55 -0.27
CA ILE A 591 5.11 3.99 -0.86
C ILE A 591 3.90 4.30 0.03
N PHE A 592 2.70 4.31 -0.55
CA PHE A 592 1.42 4.50 0.13
C PHE A 592 0.46 3.38 -0.24
N PHE A 593 -0.06 2.68 0.77
CA PHE A 593 -1.13 1.69 0.65
C PHE A 593 -2.43 2.35 1.10
N PRO A 594 -3.28 2.85 0.19
CA PRO A 594 -4.51 3.53 0.53
C PRO A 594 -5.56 2.56 1.09
N PHE A 595 -6.48 3.06 1.92
CA PHE A 595 -7.65 2.30 2.38
C PHE A 595 -8.91 2.69 1.61
N LYS A 596 -9.82 1.74 1.35
CA LYS A 596 -11.10 2.01 0.66
C LYS A 596 -11.94 3.06 1.39
N GLU A 597 -12.04 2.92 2.70
CA GLU A 597 -12.75 3.85 3.59
C GLU A 597 -11.80 4.29 4.71
N PRO A 598 -11.82 5.57 5.14
CA PRO A 598 -10.92 6.02 6.19
C PRO A 598 -11.31 5.41 7.54
N LEU A 599 -10.34 4.78 8.22
CA LEU A 599 -10.55 4.10 9.49
C LEU A 599 -10.41 5.07 10.67
N TYR A 600 -11.44 5.19 11.51
CA TYR A 600 -11.33 5.94 12.76
C TYR A 600 -10.56 5.12 13.79
N LEU A 601 -9.48 5.71 14.34
CA LEU A 601 -8.70 5.15 15.42
C LEU A 601 -8.94 5.95 16.71
N PRO A 602 -9.41 5.33 17.81
CA PRO A 602 -9.54 5.97 19.11
C PRO A 602 -8.19 6.33 19.78
N SER A 603 -8.22 7.18 20.80
CA SER A 603 -7.02 7.50 21.59
C SER A 603 -6.65 6.37 22.54
N ASN A 604 -5.35 6.17 22.72
CA ASN A 604 -4.77 5.07 23.48
C ASN A 604 -5.22 3.67 22.99
N SER A 605 -5.64 3.57 21.73
CA SER A 605 -6.00 2.29 21.12
C SER A 605 -4.78 1.54 20.60
N GLU A 606 -5.00 0.27 20.22
CA GLU A 606 -4.03 -0.56 19.53
C GLU A 606 -4.59 -0.82 18.12
N LEU A 607 -3.75 -0.66 17.10
CA LEU A 607 -4.06 -0.98 15.72
C LEU A 607 -3.25 -2.22 15.31
N ASP A 608 -3.94 -3.33 15.09
CA ASP A 608 -3.37 -4.52 14.48
C ASP A 608 -3.42 -4.40 12.95
N VAL A 609 -2.24 -4.29 12.34
CA VAL A 609 -2.04 -4.37 10.90
C VAL A 609 -1.51 -5.76 10.59
N TYR A 610 -2.18 -6.44 9.67
CA TYR A 610 -1.66 -7.67 9.08
C TYR A 610 -1.37 -7.41 7.61
N MET A 611 -0.19 -7.82 7.13
CA MET A 611 0.27 -7.61 5.77
C MET A 611 0.89 -8.88 5.23
N TRP A 612 0.63 -9.17 3.95
CA TRP A 612 1.14 -10.35 3.27
C TRP A 612 1.85 -9.97 1.98
N ARG A 613 2.92 -10.72 1.72
CA ARG A 613 3.58 -10.84 0.44
C ARG A 613 3.32 -12.25 -0.06
N LEU A 614 2.61 -12.37 -1.17
CA LEU A 614 2.22 -13.65 -1.75
C LEU A 614 2.73 -13.77 -3.17
N SER A 615 3.22 -14.95 -3.51
CA SER A 615 3.43 -15.41 -4.87
C SER A 615 2.52 -16.60 -5.16
N ASP A 616 1.94 -16.58 -6.36
CA ASP A 616 1.44 -17.76 -7.06
C ASP A 616 2.30 -17.99 -8.32
N ALA A 617 2.12 -19.14 -8.97
CA ALA A 617 2.70 -19.38 -10.29
C ALA A 617 1.82 -18.81 -11.41
N GLN A 618 0.52 -18.61 -11.15
CA GLN A 618 -0.49 -18.19 -12.10
C GLN A 618 -1.67 -17.53 -11.37
N LYS A 619 -1.96 -16.26 -11.70
CA LYS A 619 -3.12 -15.53 -11.16
C LYS A 619 -4.45 -16.05 -11.71
N VAL A 620 -5.03 -17.05 -11.03
CA VAL A 620 -6.44 -17.51 -11.08
C VAL A 620 -7.13 -17.51 -12.47
N TRP A 621 -7.11 -18.67 -13.16
CA TRP A 621 -7.78 -18.86 -14.47
C TRP A 621 -8.88 -19.97 -14.48
N GLU A 622 -8.81 -20.97 -13.59
CA GLU A 622 -9.57 -22.23 -13.67
C GLU A 622 -11.10 -22.06 -13.85
N ALA A 623 -11.76 -21.17 -13.10
CA ALA A 623 -13.23 -21.04 -13.17
C ALA A 623 -13.74 -20.53 -14.53
N HIS A 624 -12.92 -19.83 -15.31
CA HIS A 624 -13.26 -19.46 -16.68
C HIS A 624 -13.10 -20.64 -17.64
N GLU A 625 -12.07 -21.44 -17.43
CA GLU A 625 -11.73 -22.62 -18.24
C GLU A 625 -12.76 -23.74 -18.06
N GLU A 626 -13.06 -24.14 -16.81
CA GLU A 626 -13.93 -25.29 -16.51
C GLU A 626 -15.42 -25.08 -16.89
N ILE A 627 -15.96 -23.89 -16.61
CA ILE A 627 -17.42 -23.63 -16.68
C ILE A 627 -17.79 -22.37 -17.48
N GLY A 628 -16.84 -21.73 -18.16
CA GLY A 628 -17.09 -20.52 -18.95
C GLY A 628 -17.46 -19.29 -18.12
N LEU A 629 -17.17 -19.26 -16.81
CA LEU A 629 -17.49 -18.13 -15.94
C LEU A 629 -16.70 -16.88 -16.40
N PRO A 630 -17.35 -15.77 -16.78
CA PRO A 630 -16.63 -14.57 -17.20
C PRO A 630 -15.79 -13.99 -16.07
N THR A 631 -14.53 -13.62 -16.35
CA THR A 631 -13.62 -13.02 -15.38
C THR A 631 -13.00 -11.73 -15.93
N PRO A 632 -13.11 -10.58 -15.23
CA PRO A 632 -13.93 -10.33 -14.04
C PRO A 632 -15.43 -10.20 -14.36
N ASN A 633 -16.30 -10.51 -13.39
CA ASN A 633 -17.75 -10.33 -13.51
C ASN A 633 -18.33 -9.68 -12.24
N PRO A 634 -19.03 -8.53 -12.34
CA PRO A 634 -19.57 -7.81 -11.19
C PRO A 634 -20.71 -8.54 -10.45
N ALA A 635 -21.22 -9.64 -10.99
CA ALA A 635 -22.19 -10.49 -10.31
C ALA A 635 -21.54 -11.44 -9.28
N VAL A 636 -20.23 -11.67 -9.34
CA VAL A 636 -19.52 -12.66 -8.50
C VAL A 636 -18.78 -11.95 -7.38
N HIS A 637 -19.23 -12.16 -6.14
CA HIS A 637 -18.69 -11.54 -4.93
C HIS A 637 -18.01 -12.60 -4.08
N ILE A 638 -16.68 -12.64 -4.03
CA ILE A 638 -15.97 -13.57 -3.14
C ILE A 638 -16.26 -13.18 -1.68
N ILE A 639 -16.83 -14.10 -0.89
CA ILE A 639 -17.18 -13.86 0.52
C ILE A 639 -16.08 -14.38 1.45
N ALA A 640 -15.53 -15.56 1.13
CA ALA A 640 -14.58 -16.25 2.01
C ALA A 640 -13.66 -17.20 1.24
N VAL A 641 -12.52 -17.50 1.83
CA VAL A 641 -11.62 -18.59 1.43
C VAL A 641 -11.53 -19.54 2.63
N LEU A 642 -11.75 -20.83 2.42
CA LEU A 642 -11.76 -21.85 3.48
C LEU A 642 -10.36 -22.42 3.71
N THR A 643 -10.17 -23.08 4.86
CA THR A 643 -8.93 -23.81 5.18
C THR A 643 -8.61 -24.86 4.11
N PRO A 644 -7.34 -25.05 3.71
CA PRO A 644 -6.98 -26.06 2.71
C PRO A 644 -7.32 -27.49 3.16
N PHE A 645 -7.80 -28.29 2.23
CA PHE A 645 -8.07 -29.72 2.41
C PHE A 645 -7.01 -30.56 1.69
N LEU A 646 -6.73 -31.77 2.20
CA LEU A 646 -5.80 -32.70 1.56
C LEU A 646 -6.55 -33.75 0.73
N SER A 647 -6.25 -33.82 -0.56
CA SER A 647 -6.82 -34.81 -1.48
C SER A 647 -6.30 -36.24 -1.21
N LEU A 648 -7.00 -37.25 -1.73
CA LEU A 648 -6.55 -38.65 -1.68
C LEU A 648 -5.16 -38.84 -2.32
N TYR A 649 -4.82 -38.01 -3.30
CA TYR A 649 -3.52 -38.00 -4.00
C TYR A 649 -2.47 -37.12 -3.31
N ARG A 650 -2.76 -36.59 -2.10
CA ARG A 650 -1.91 -35.70 -1.30
C ARG A 650 -1.70 -34.29 -1.89
N LEU A 651 -2.61 -33.84 -2.77
CA LEU A 651 -2.67 -32.45 -3.23
C LEU A 651 -3.37 -31.59 -2.16
N ALA A 652 -2.83 -30.42 -1.82
CA ALA A 652 -3.53 -29.44 -1.00
C ALA A 652 -4.45 -28.59 -1.90
N VAL A 653 -5.71 -28.41 -1.48
CA VAL A 653 -6.74 -27.68 -2.26
C VAL A 653 -7.39 -26.65 -1.35
N THR A 654 -7.36 -25.38 -1.76
CA THR A 654 -7.89 -24.24 -0.98
C THR A 654 -9.23 -23.78 -1.56
N PRO A 655 -10.37 -23.99 -0.86
CA PRO A 655 -11.68 -23.65 -1.42
C PRO A 655 -11.97 -22.16 -1.37
N VAL A 656 -12.52 -21.61 -2.44
CA VAL A 656 -13.04 -20.23 -2.51
C VAL A 656 -14.57 -20.25 -2.53
N VAL A 657 -15.21 -19.41 -1.72
CA VAL A 657 -16.67 -19.28 -1.61
C VAL A 657 -17.09 -17.91 -2.09
N ALA A 658 -17.94 -17.86 -3.11
CA ALA A 658 -18.50 -16.64 -3.68
C ALA A 658 -20.04 -16.62 -3.64
N PHE A 659 -20.60 -15.43 -3.47
CA PHE A 659 -22.01 -15.13 -3.66
C PHE A 659 -22.25 -14.61 -5.08
N LEU A 660 -23.27 -15.16 -5.72
CA LEU A 660 -23.70 -14.73 -7.05
C LEU A 660 -24.91 -13.79 -6.89
N SER A 661 -24.74 -12.50 -7.15
CA SER A 661 -25.82 -11.50 -7.03
C SER A 661 -26.77 -11.47 -8.22
N ASP A 662 -26.38 -12.06 -9.36
CA ASP A 662 -27.22 -12.22 -10.55
C ASP A 662 -27.23 -13.67 -11.01
N LEU A 663 -28.34 -14.37 -10.75
CA LEU A 663 -28.50 -15.79 -11.07
C LEU A 663 -28.64 -16.05 -12.57
N THR A 664 -28.91 -15.04 -13.42
CA THR A 664 -28.97 -15.22 -14.88
C THR A 664 -27.63 -15.66 -15.46
N LEU A 665 -26.52 -15.41 -14.74
CA LEU A 665 -25.20 -15.91 -15.12
C LEU A 665 -25.14 -17.44 -15.21
N LEU A 666 -25.95 -18.15 -14.43
CA LEU A 666 -26.03 -19.62 -14.46
C LEU A 666 -26.55 -20.16 -15.79
N ASP A 667 -27.34 -19.37 -16.54
CA ASP A 667 -27.86 -19.73 -17.87
C ASP A 667 -26.81 -19.54 -18.98
N HIS A 668 -25.64 -19.00 -18.64
CA HIS A 668 -24.53 -18.72 -19.57
C HIS A 668 -23.28 -19.57 -19.30
N LEU A 669 -23.26 -20.33 -18.20
CA LEU A 669 -22.17 -21.27 -17.93
C LEU A 669 -22.15 -22.38 -18.98
N THR A 670 -20.95 -22.70 -19.46
CA THR A 670 -20.71 -23.70 -20.49
C THR A 670 -19.64 -24.66 -19.98
N PRO A 671 -19.93 -25.95 -19.76
CA PRO A 671 -18.92 -26.90 -19.32
C PRO A 671 -17.83 -27.06 -20.38
N ASN A 672 -16.57 -27.13 -19.94
CA ASN A 672 -15.45 -27.55 -20.77
C ASN A 672 -15.67 -29.01 -21.19
N PRO A 673 -15.84 -29.33 -22.49
CA PRO A 673 -16.11 -30.69 -22.94
C PRO A 673 -14.95 -31.68 -22.71
N ASP A 674 -13.74 -31.18 -22.44
CA ASP A 674 -12.56 -32.01 -22.17
C ASP A 674 -12.40 -32.35 -20.66
N GLU A 675 -13.09 -31.65 -19.76
CA GLU A 675 -12.85 -31.72 -18.30
C GLU A 675 -14.12 -31.81 -17.44
N VAL A 676 -15.24 -31.23 -17.86
CA VAL A 676 -16.48 -31.12 -17.07
C VAL A 676 -17.63 -31.83 -17.78
N ASP A 677 -18.02 -33.01 -17.28
CA ASP A 677 -19.14 -33.80 -17.83
C ASP A 677 -20.48 -33.03 -17.82
N GLU A 678 -20.82 -32.39 -16.69
CA GLU A 678 -22.07 -31.64 -16.53
C GLU A 678 -22.01 -30.64 -15.35
N ILE A 679 -22.51 -29.43 -15.57
CA ILE A 679 -22.75 -28.43 -14.51
C ILE A 679 -24.09 -28.74 -13.82
N PHE A 680 -24.07 -28.88 -12.50
CA PHE A 680 -25.26 -29.14 -11.69
C PHE A 680 -25.30 -28.26 -10.44
N ASP A 681 -26.51 -28.08 -9.90
CA ASP A 681 -26.75 -27.40 -8.62
C ASP A 681 -27.20 -28.40 -7.54
N HIS A 682 -26.99 -28.04 -6.27
CA HIS A 682 -27.43 -28.82 -5.12
C HIS A 682 -27.75 -27.90 -3.93
N PRO A 683 -28.83 -28.13 -3.15
CA PRO A 683 -29.14 -27.30 -2.00
C PRO A 683 -28.04 -27.39 -0.93
N LEU A 684 -27.41 -26.27 -0.59
CA LEU A 684 -26.28 -26.25 0.36
C LEU A 684 -26.67 -26.75 1.76
N GLU A 685 -27.91 -26.50 2.21
CA GLU A 685 -28.42 -27.02 3.49
C GLU A 685 -28.59 -28.55 3.48
N ALA A 686 -28.90 -29.15 2.33
CA ALA A 686 -29.06 -30.60 2.20
C ALA A 686 -27.73 -31.36 2.39
N ILE A 687 -26.59 -30.67 2.36
CA ILE A 687 -25.31 -31.25 2.78
C ILE A 687 -25.30 -31.51 4.30
N LEU A 688 -25.96 -30.70 5.13
CA LEU A 688 -26.06 -30.96 6.59
C LEU A 688 -27.15 -31.99 6.92
N SER A 689 -28.25 -31.96 6.17
CA SER A 689 -29.46 -32.76 6.39
C SER A 689 -29.93 -33.37 5.05
N PRO A 690 -29.41 -34.55 4.65
CA PRO A 690 -29.57 -35.11 3.30
C PRO A 690 -31.01 -35.35 2.85
N GLU A 691 -31.94 -35.55 3.80
CA GLU A 691 -33.37 -35.70 3.57
C GLU A 691 -33.99 -34.44 2.92
N LEU A 692 -33.38 -33.26 3.13
CA LEU A 692 -33.80 -32.01 2.50
C LEU A 692 -33.50 -31.95 0.99
N ALA A 693 -32.65 -32.84 0.46
CA ALA A 693 -32.30 -32.85 -0.96
C ALA A 693 -33.53 -33.06 -1.87
N ALA A 694 -34.56 -33.77 -1.40
CA ALA A 694 -35.79 -34.00 -2.14
C ALA A 694 -36.81 -32.84 -2.04
N SER A 695 -36.78 -32.07 -0.95
CA SER A 695 -37.75 -30.98 -0.69
C SER A 695 -37.23 -29.60 -1.09
N LEU A 696 -35.91 -29.39 -1.09
CA LEU A 696 -35.25 -28.14 -1.45
C LEU A 696 -34.64 -28.14 -2.87
N ALA A 697 -34.76 -29.25 -3.63
CA ALA A 697 -34.27 -29.32 -5.01
C ALA A 697 -34.85 -28.15 -5.86
N PRO A 698 -34.02 -27.26 -6.43
CA PRO A 698 -34.51 -26.00 -6.99
C PRO A 698 -35.23 -26.15 -8.33
N ARG A 699 -35.22 -27.34 -8.96
CA ARG A 699 -35.81 -27.61 -10.27
C ARG A 699 -36.63 -28.91 -10.26
N PRO A 700 -37.98 -28.85 -10.24
CA PRO A 700 -38.84 -30.04 -10.35
C PRO A 700 -38.61 -30.88 -11.62
N GLU A 701 -38.08 -30.25 -12.67
CA GLU A 701 -37.81 -30.87 -13.98
C GLU A 701 -36.51 -31.68 -14.03
N ARG A 702 -35.65 -31.59 -13.00
CA ARG A 702 -34.42 -32.38 -12.85
C ARG A 702 -34.42 -33.11 -11.49
N PRO A 703 -35.11 -34.25 -11.37
CA PRO A 703 -35.14 -35.03 -10.13
C PRO A 703 -33.78 -35.69 -9.83
N LEU A 704 -33.54 -35.99 -8.55
CA LEU A 704 -32.34 -36.72 -8.10
C LEU A 704 -32.19 -38.07 -8.85
N SER A 705 -30.96 -38.38 -9.27
CA SER A 705 -30.63 -39.58 -10.05
C SER A 705 -31.25 -40.85 -9.43
N ALA A 706 -31.86 -41.73 -10.22
CA ALA A 706 -32.67 -42.84 -9.67
C ALA A 706 -31.87 -43.74 -8.70
N ARG A 707 -32.50 -44.19 -7.61
CA ARG A 707 -31.87 -45.10 -6.63
C ARG A 707 -31.59 -46.46 -7.29
N GLY A 708 -30.35 -46.95 -7.20
CA GLY A 708 -29.89 -48.14 -7.90
C GLY A 708 -29.50 -47.93 -9.38
N SER A 709 -29.45 -46.67 -9.85
CA SER A 709 -28.93 -46.34 -11.19
C SER A 709 -27.40 -46.42 -11.26
N ALA A 710 -26.83 -46.26 -12.45
CA ALA A 710 -25.38 -46.12 -12.61
C ALA A 710 -24.81 -44.89 -11.87
N GLN A 711 -25.60 -43.81 -11.80
CA GLN A 711 -25.28 -42.56 -11.12
C GLN A 711 -25.36 -42.68 -9.59
N TRP A 712 -26.37 -43.40 -9.07
CA TRP A 712 -26.49 -43.70 -7.63
C TRP A 712 -26.72 -45.21 -7.39
N PRO A 713 -25.65 -46.04 -7.43
CA PRO A 713 -25.74 -47.49 -7.34
C PRO A 713 -25.85 -48.01 -5.90
N TYR A 714 -26.28 -47.16 -4.96
CA TYR A 714 -26.26 -47.41 -3.52
C TYR A 714 -27.66 -47.72 -2.98
N GLU A 715 -27.72 -48.50 -1.91
CA GLU A 715 -28.99 -48.85 -1.25
C GLU A 715 -29.51 -47.69 -0.40
N GLU A 716 -28.64 -46.84 0.13
CA GLU A 716 -28.95 -45.65 0.91
C GLU A 716 -29.66 -44.59 0.03
N GLU A 717 -30.58 -43.79 0.59
CA GLU A 717 -31.51 -43.00 -0.24
C GLU A 717 -30.97 -41.62 -0.68
N TYR A 718 -30.23 -40.92 0.19
CA TYR A 718 -29.73 -39.55 -0.05
C TYR A 718 -28.25 -39.37 0.26
N HIS A 719 -27.77 -40.05 1.31
CA HIS A 719 -26.39 -39.94 1.79
C HIS A 719 -25.83 -41.32 2.12
N ARG A 720 -24.54 -41.50 1.82
CA ARG A 720 -23.79 -42.70 2.14
C ARG A 720 -22.46 -42.32 2.76
N MET A 721 -22.09 -43.04 3.82
CA MET A 721 -20.78 -42.94 4.46
C MET A 721 -19.99 -44.22 4.15
N LYS A 722 -18.72 -44.07 3.79
CA LYS A 722 -17.79 -45.20 3.68
C LYS A 722 -16.50 -44.87 4.42
N ASP A 723 -16.24 -45.60 5.49
CA ASP A 723 -14.98 -45.50 6.24
C ASP A 723 -13.89 -46.32 5.54
N SER A 724 -12.70 -45.75 5.46
CA SER A 724 -11.50 -46.38 4.88
C SER A 724 -10.26 -45.92 5.62
N GLU A 725 -9.27 -46.82 5.76
CA GLU A 725 -7.96 -46.46 6.28
C GLU A 725 -7.24 -45.47 5.34
N TRP A 726 -6.55 -44.50 5.92
CA TRP A 726 -5.89 -43.40 5.23
C TRP A 726 -4.48 -43.16 5.79
N LEU A 727 -4.00 -41.92 5.80
CA LEU A 727 -2.64 -41.57 6.18
C LEU A 727 -2.30 -42.06 7.59
N ARG A 728 -1.23 -42.87 7.70
CA ARG A 728 -0.68 -43.43 8.95
C ARG A 728 -1.70 -44.23 9.80
N GLY A 729 -2.65 -44.89 9.16
CA GLY A 729 -3.66 -45.68 9.86
C GLY A 729 -4.77 -44.85 10.51
N SER A 730 -4.88 -43.55 10.21
CA SER A 730 -6.09 -42.80 10.52
C SER A 730 -7.25 -43.29 9.67
N MET A 731 -8.47 -43.13 10.19
CA MET A 731 -9.68 -43.44 9.44
C MET A 731 -10.17 -42.18 8.71
N TYR A 732 -10.44 -42.29 7.42
CA TYR A 732 -11.13 -41.28 6.62
C TYR A 732 -12.55 -41.76 6.32
N ARG A 733 -13.55 -40.90 6.54
CA ARG A 733 -14.94 -41.16 6.14
C ARG A 733 -15.22 -40.44 4.84
N MET A 734 -15.48 -41.21 3.78
CA MET A 734 -15.94 -40.66 2.52
C MET A 734 -17.45 -40.45 2.59
N HIS A 735 -17.87 -39.19 2.69
CA HIS A 735 -19.25 -38.78 2.49
C HIS A 735 -19.59 -38.83 1.00
N LYS A 736 -20.78 -39.31 0.66
CA LYS A 736 -21.36 -39.27 -0.68
C LYS A 736 -22.79 -38.75 -0.60
N PHE A 737 -23.10 -37.70 -1.34
CA PHE A 737 -24.45 -37.13 -1.43
C PHE A 737 -25.04 -37.36 -2.82
N ARG A 738 -26.32 -37.76 -2.85
CA ARG A 738 -27.06 -38.01 -4.08
C ARG A 738 -27.48 -36.69 -4.72
N THR A 739 -27.15 -36.54 -5.99
CA THR A 739 -27.45 -35.35 -6.79
C THR A 739 -28.41 -35.72 -7.93
N ILE A 740 -28.60 -34.80 -8.88
CA ILE A 740 -29.28 -35.08 -10.15
C ILE A 740 -28.45 -35.96 -11.10
N THR A 741 -27.12 -35.95 -10.94
CA THR A 741 -26.13 -36.54 -11.86
C THR A 741 -25.10 -37.35 -11.08
N THR A 742 -23.83 -36.95 -11.07
CA THR A 742 -22.74 -37.65 -10.39
C THR A 742 -22.75 -37.31 -8.89
N PRO A 743 -22.58 -38.28 -7.98
CA PRO A 743 -22.58 -38.03 -6.53
C PRO A 743 -21.50 -37.02 -6.11
N ILE A 744 -21.85 -36.04 -5.27
CA ILE A 744 -20.84 -35.23 -4.56
C ILE A 744 -20.11 -36.18 -3.61
N THR A 745 -18.79 -36.32 -3.78
CA THR A 745 -17.98 -37.34 -3.10
C THR A 745 -16.54 -36.86 -2.88
N GLY A 746 -15.83 -37.52 -1.96
CA GLY A 746 -14.39 -37.28 -1.77
C GLY A 746 -14.09 -35.91 -1.15
N LEU A 747 -13.20 -35.15 -1.78
CA LEU A 747 -12.75 -33.85 -1.26
C LEU A 747 -13.85 -32.79 -1.35
N THR A 748 -14.59 -32.77 -2.45
CA THR A 748 -15.71 -31.83 -2.70
C THR A 748 -16.80 -31.95 -1.63
N SER A 749 -17.10 -33.16 -1.16
CA SER A 749 -18.03 -33.35 -0.03
C SER A 749 -17.50 -32.77 1.28
N GLU A 750 -16.21 -32.94 1.61
CA GLU A 750 -15.65 -32.38 2.86
C GLU A 750 -15.63 -30.86 2.86
N ILE A 751 -15.30 -30.26 1.70
CA ILE A 751 -15.34 -28.82 1.46
C ILE A 751 -16.77 -28.30 1.67
N LEU A 752 -17.75 -28.92 1.03
CA LEU A 752 -19.15 -28.50 1.13
C LEU A 752 -19.72 -28.70 2.53
N ILE A 753 -19.36 -29.76 3.26
CA ILE A 753 -19.78 -29.94 4.66
C ILE A 753 -19.30 -28.77 5.51
N MET A 754 -18.02 -28.38 5.39
CA MET A 754 -17.48 -27.24 6.13
C MET A 754 -18.14 -25.92 5.71
N ALA A 755 -18.34 -25.70 4.41
CA ALA A 755 -19.02 -24.51 3.89
C ALA A 755 -20.45 -24.39 4.45
N SER A 756 -21.22 -25.49 4.47
CA SER A 756 -22.57 -25.50 5.03
C SER A 756 -22.60 -25.31 6.55
N GLN A 757 -21.67 -25.91 7.30
CA GLN A 757 -21.59 -25.71 8.75
C GLN A 757 -21.35 -24.24 9.10
N ILE A 758 -20.49 -23.55 8.33
CA ILE A 758 -20.24 -22.11 8.47
C ILE A 758 -21.47 -21.29 8.07
N ALA A 759 -22.07 -21.57 6.90
CA ALA A 759 -23.18 -20.80 6.36
C ALA A 759 -24.47 -20.87 7.21
N TYR A 760 -24.77 -22.03 7.81
CA TYR A 760 -25.97 -22.24 8.61
C TYR A 760 -25.72 -22.23 10.13
N VAL A 761 -24.46 -22.10 10.56
CA VAL A 761 -24.04 -22.15 11.98
C VAL A 761 -24.62 -23.38 12.70
N ARG A 762 -24.58 -24.54 12.02
CA ARG A 762 -25.21 -25.80 12.43
C ARG A 762 -24.33 -26.99 12.07
N ASP A 763 -24.28 -28.00 12.93
CA ASP A 763 -23.61 -29.27 12.65
C ASP A 763 -24.41 -30.17 11.68
N THR A 764 -23.78 -31.26 11.24
CA THR A 764 -24.41 -32.29 10.40
C THR A 764 -25.31 -33.22 11.22
N ASP A 765 -26.48 -33.60 10.68
CA ASP A 765 -27.41 -34.54 11.35
C ASP A 765 -26.87 -35.99 11.37
N TYR A 766 -25.83 -36.27 10.59
CA TYR A 766 -25.09 -37.52 10.54
C TYR A 766 -23.67 -37.34 11.14
N PRO A 767 -23.00 -38.42 11.59
CA PRO A 767 -21.67 -38.31 12.17
C PRO A 767 -20.60 -37.99 11.11
N ARG A 768 -20.02 -36.78 11.17
CA ARG A 768 -18.96 -36.34 10.24
C ARG A 768 -17.68 -37.17 10.31
N TYR A 769 -17.14 -37.41 11.52
CA TYR A 769 -15.84 -38.07 11.66
C TYR A 769 -15.93 -39.54 12.08
N PRO A 770 -15.05 -40.42 11.57
CA PRO A 770 -14.87 -41.77 12.08
C PRO A 770 -13.98 -41.78 13.33
N GLN A 771 -14.02 -42.87 14.11
CA GLN A 771 -13.12 -43.05 15.24
C GLN A 771 -11.68 -43.21 14.75
N GLY A 772 -10.75 -42.40 15.28
CA GLY A 772 -9.37 -42.36 14.78
C GLY A 772 -9.15 -41.48 13.53
N TYR A 773 -10.07 -40.55 13.26
CA TYR A 773 -9.86 -39.50 12.27
C TYR A 773 -8.68 -38.58 12.65
N ALA A 774 -7.83 -38.27 11.67
CA ALA A 774 -6.86 -37.20 11.76
C ALA A 774 -7.45 -35.94 11.11
N THR A 775 -7.39 -34.80 11.81
CA THR A 775 -7.81 -33.51 11.25
C THR A 775 -7.00 -33.17 10.00
N ALA A 776 -7.55 -32.31 9.13
CA ALA A 776 -6.89 -31.90 7.90
C ALA A 776 -5.44 -31.43 8.13
N ASP A 777 -5.19 -30.62 9.16
CA ASP A 777 -3.86 -30.13 9.53
C ASP A 777 -2.89 -31.27 9.93
N VAL A 778 -3.36 -32.23 10.71
CA VAL A 778 -2.56 -33.39 11.16
C VAL A 778 -2.24 -34.31 10.00
N ALA A 779 -3.23 -34.58 9.14
CA ALA A 779 -3.05 -35.40 7.95
C ALA A 779 -2.14 -34.74 6.91
N LEU A 780 -2.22 -33.42 6.75
CA LEU A 780 -1.33 -32.62 5.91
C LEU A 780 0.12 -32.72 6.39
N GLY A 781 0.37 -32.51 7.70
CA GLY A 781 1.69 -32.70 8.30
C GLY A 781 2.26 -34.11 8.05
N TRP A 782 1.46 -35.15 8.26
CA TRP A 782 1.88 -36.53 8.00
C TRP A 782 2.13 -36.85 6.52
N ALA A 783 1.37 -36.23 5.61
CA ALA A 783 1.58 -36.36 4.19
C ALA A 783 2.90 -35.73 3.76
N MET A 784 3.21 -34.53 4.27
CA MET A 784 4.50 -33.85 4.06
C MET A 784 5.66 -34.70 4.56
N GLU A 785 5.62 -35.15 5.83
CA GLU A 785 6.64 -36.04 6.40
C GLU A 785 6.84 -37.32 5.58
N LYS A 786 5.74 -37.97 5.15
CA LYS A 786 5.82 -39.18 4.32
C LYS A 786 6.37 -38.87 2.93
N HIS A 787 6.02 -37.74 2.33
CA HIS A 787 6.52 -37.38 1.00
C HIS A 787 8.04 -37.12 1.04
N THR A 788 8.53 -36.47 2.11
CA THR A 788 9.97 -36.30 2.38
C THR A 788 10.68 -37.64 2.59
N ALA A 789 10.04 -38.62 3.25
CA ALA A 789 10.60 -39.96 3.43
C ALA A 789 10.58 -40.81 2.14
N ASP A 790 9.47 -40.80 1.40
CA ASP A 790 9.30 -41.48 0.11
C ASP A 790 10.34 -40.94 -0.91
N ALA A 791 10.65 -39.64 -0.87
CA ALA A 791 11.68 -39.02 -1.70
C ALA A 791 13.11 -39.44 -1.31
N ARG A 792 13.40 -39.60 -0.01
CA ARG A 792 14.69 -40.15 0.47
C ARG A 792 14.90 -41.59 0.02
N ALA A 793 13.87 -42.43 0.17
CA ALA A 793 13.96 -43.86 -0.17
C ALA A 793 14.14 -44.12 -1.68
N ARG A 794 13.60 -43.25 -2.55
CA ARG A 794 13.82 -43.32 -4.01
C ARG A 794 15.22 -42.90 -4.45
N ALA A 795 15.98 -42.23 -3.59
CA ALA A 795 17.35 -41.80 -3.86
C ALA A 795 18.42 -42.82 -3.44
N GLU A 796 18.04 -43.93 -2.79
CA GLU A 796 18.98 -45.03 -2.52
C GLU A 796 19.16 -45.91 -3.78
N PRO A 797 20.40 -46.15 -4.25
CA PRO A 797 20.63 -46.92 -5.46
C PRO A 797 20.32 -48.40 -5.25
N GLN A 798 19.42 -48.97 -6.07
CA GLN A 798 19.24 -50.42 -6.10
C GLN A 798 20.49 -51.12 -6.63
N PRO A 799 20.85 -52.31 -6.11
CA PRO A 799 21.92 -53.11 -6.66
C PRO A 799 21.57 -53.52 -8.11
N PRO A 800 22.54 -53.51 -9.04
CA PRO A 800 22.27 -53.74 -10.45
C PRO A 800 21.72 -55.15 -10.70
N PRO A 801 20.70 -55.31 -11.58
CA PRO A 801 20.28 -56.63 -12.04
C PRO A 801 21.44 -57.36 -12.72
N SER A 802 21.54 -58.67 -12.51
CA SER A 802 22.51 -59.52 -13.20
C SER A 802 22.26 -59.47 -14.71
N ALA A 803 23.28 -59.07 -15.46
CA ALA A 803 23.20 -58.96 -16.92
C ALA A 803 23.13 -60.35 -17.58
N GLU A 804 21.93 -60.78 -17.95
CA GLU A 804 21.74 -61.74 -19.04
C GLU A 804 21.07 -61.05 -20.24
N SER A 805 21.41 -61.52 -21.42
CA SER A 805 21.13 -60.91 -22.72
C SER A 805 19.64 -60.90 -23.07
N HIS A 806 19.20 -59.98 -23.92
CA HIS A 806 18.94 -60.32 -25.33
C HIS A 806 18.80 -59.07 -26.21
N ILE A 807 19.55 -59.08 -27.32
CA ILE A 807 19.35 -58.22 -28.50
C ILE A 807 18.34 -58.95 -29.38
N GLU A 808 17.25 -58.31 -29.82
CA GLU A 808 16.47 -58.75 -30.99
C GLU A 808 15.48 -57.68 -31.50
N GLY A 809 15.38 -57.50 -32.85
CA GLY A 809 14.43 -56.62 -33.57
C GLY A 809 14.75 -55.10 -33.50
N LEU A 810 15.19 -54.37 -34.54
CA LEU A 810 15.23 -54.53 -36.01
C LEU A 810 13.87 -54.50 -36.74
N ALA A 811 13.71 -53.47 -37.59
CA ALA A 811 12.66 -53.23 -38.61
C ALA A 811 11.22 -53.00 -38.08
N ASP A 812 10.40 -52.08 -38.62
CA ASP A 812 10.53 -51.17 -39.79
C ASP A 812 10.30 -49.69 -39.39
#